data_AF-A0A8H5SN25-F1
#
_entry.id   AF-A0A8H5SN25-F1
#
_cell.length_a   1.000
_cell.length_b   1.000
_cell.length_c   1.000
_cell.angle_alpha   90.00
_cell.angle_beta   90.00
_cell.angle_gamma   90.00
#
_symmetry.space_group_name_H-M   'P 1'
#
loop_
_entity.id
_entity.type
_entity.pdbx_description
1 polymer ?
#
loop_
_entity_poly.entity_id
_entity_poly.type
_entity_poly.pdbx_seq_one_letter_code
_entity_poly.pdbx_strand_id
1 'polypeptide(L)'
;MLRMLLIPYRGRIMDRDVTQRKSEIIDFSNGSIVGVRHPRQGGIVDVVDAEGRLHELRIQLEPRSPHVRKILDVCRSILPHALGEHIFAGWLHCMQWMGSNAEPAIDVEWSAVAILLLSLFLSLGRTDSKPLPIPRVSHRKRRHASGSFSSIRQSEDWRFLETTEASNSLGCPTWMMNGGWEWALDGELEDATSLADSFLTTFISKHVSFAKEYMVSALGETAFGSAGYMPTSLGKSTESRRKVGVDVFMGLHLLLEEEKLDVMTPEFRSPGRADLRVIMCQIARWLKWHDFSAIYEAGVQEDIDRRHDSDLNLKPAIPPPPLRPDVIDWIQSRLTGDRRVPYITPADVYYAGSQLSEAEKAQDRRWEPIFPRTFFFKQFFKYMKPSTSAVQMVEAMRDAGITGLVLDTLPEAVLVPLRDAISLCQPHPPTSWSKDLLELVDRRDISLILTPGKRPKPSASKILTPTHNATWDYKLLCQSVDESNNLGYDEGEGTERQAVIRSLFKEDRRLNEAQDLLSTNKARLVRLDPDPSWPESEYLEKQKELVTRIATGTLAIPAGRALLYYSLRHPLITQKFHIGGFNLNCIVKPTNTTVGVDKAQFSEEKVCWGFFHQGVAAGLAISPQAQGIDTSWILYNKPGQDLNNRHAGFLLALGLNGHLKDVAKWVAFKYLTPKHTMTSIGLLLGLAASYMGTMDSLIT
;
A
#
# COMPACT_ATOMS: atom_id res chain seq x y z
N MET A 1 39.77 -12.63 13.66
CA MET A 1 39.51 -13.78 14.55
C MET A 1 38.57 -13.30 15.65
N LEU A 2 37.25 -13.31 15.41
CA LEU A 2 36.25 -12.90 16.40
C LEU A 2 36.28 -13.91 17.55
N ARG A 3 36.80 -13.53 18.72
CA ARG A 3 36.44 -14.21 19.96
C ARG A 3 34.99 -13.85 20.24
N MET A 4 34.05 -14.66 19.76
CA MET A 4 32.70 -14.71 20.32
C MET A 4 32.84 -15.14 21.79
N LEU A 5 32.81 -14.18 22.70
CA LEU A 5 32.54 -14.46 24.11
C LEU A 5 31.06 -14.85 24.18
N LEU A 6 30.79 -16.15 23.95
CA LEU A 6 29.48 -16.76 24.10
C LEU A 6 29.03 -16.58 25.56
N ILE A 7 27.99 -15.79 25.75
CA ILE A 7 27.26 -15.70 27.02
C ILE A 7 26.64 -17.09 27.26
N PRO A 8 26.72 -17.68 28.48
CA PRO A 8 26.01 -18.92 28.77
C PRO A 8 24.51 -18.70 28.56
N TYR A 9 23.89 -19.51 27.70
CA TYR A 9 22.44 -19.45 27.51
C TYR A 9 21.76 -20.00 28.76
N ARG A 10 21.01 -19.14 29.46
CA ARG A 10 20.10 -19.52 30.55
C ARG A 10 18.67 -19.42 30.03
N GLY A 11 18.20 -20.48 29.38
CA GLY A 11 16.82 -20.59 28.92
C GLY A 11 15.96 -21.45 29.85
N ARG A 12 14.64 -21.25 29.77
CA ARG A 12 13.66 -22.14 30.40
C ARG A 12 12.84 -22.77 29.28
N ILE A 13 12.90 -24.09 29.15
CA ILE A 13 12.03 -24.85 28.24
C ILE A 13 10.79 -25.30 29.02
N MET A 14 9.61 -25.16 28.42
CA MET A 14 8.40 -25.80 28.94
C MET A 14 8.44 -27.27 28.56
N ASP A 15 8.57 -28.12 29.58
CA ASP A 15 8.40 -29.56 29.41
C ASP A 15 6.92 -29.84 29.11
N ARG A 16 6.65 -30.61 28.05
CA ARG A 16 5.30 -30.79 27.53
C ARG A 16 4.45 -31.74 28.40
N ASP A 17 5.09 -32.51 29.27
CA ASP A 17 4.45 -33.53 30.10
C ASP A 17 4.53 -33.31 31.61
N VAL A 18 5.20 -32.26 32.09
CA VAL A 18 5.23 -31.91 33.52
C VAL A 18 5.17 -30.40 33.69
N THR A 19 4.24 -29.91 34.52
CA THR A 19 4.08 -28.51 34.91
C THR A 19 5.24 -27.96 35.77
N GLN A 20 6.48 -28.43 35.56
CA GLN A 20 7.69 -27.92 36.17
C GLN A 20 8.66 -27.41 35.10
N ARG A 21 9.03 -26.13 35.22
CA ARG A 21 10.01 -25.46 34.36
C ARG A 21 11.42 -25.95 34.74
N LYS A 22 12.04 -26.81 33.93
CA LYS A 22 13.47 -27.10 34.04
C LYS A 22 14.29 -25.95 33.46
N SER A 23 15.20 -25.39 34.25
CA SER A 23 16.26 -24.51 33.75
C SER A 23 17.34 -25.38 33.12
N GLU A 24 17.49 -25.31 31.80
CA GLU A 24 18.69 -25.84 31.15
C GLU A 24 19.70 -24.70 31.01
N ILE A 25 20.88 -24.91 31.58
CA ILE A 25 22.06 -24.07 31.38
C ILE A 25 22.84 -24.77 30.27
N ILE A 26 22.81 -24.23 29.06
CA ILE A 26 23.69 -24.70 28.00
C ILE A 26 25.01 -23.95 28.18
N ASP A 27 25.98 -24.65 28.78
CA ASP A 27 27.32 -24.12 28.98
C ASP A 27 28.14 -24.31 27.69
N PHE A 28 28.37 -23.23 26.97
CA PHE A 28 29.15 -23.20 25.73
C PHE A 28 30.66 -23.07 25.97
N SER A 29 31.12 -23.09 27.23
CA SER A 29 32.48 -22.70 27.57
C SER A 29 33.56 -23.77 27.30
N ASN A 30 33.20 -25.02 26.99
CA ASN A 30 34.15 -26.15 26.90
C ASN A 30 34.06 -26.97 25.60
N GLY A 31 34.21 -26.35 24.42
CA GLY A 31 34.45 -27.08 23.17
C GLY A 31 33.30 -27.98 22.69
N SER A 32 32.08 -27.75 23.20
CA SER A 32 30.88 -28.53 22.87
C SER A 32 30.29 -28.23 21.49
N ILE A 33 30.85 -27.26 20.75
CA ILE A 33 30.39 -26.84 19.44
C ILE A 33 31.31 -27.37 18.35
N VAL A 34 30.79 -28.25 17.49
CA VAL A 34 31.51 -28.86 16.37
C VAL A 34 31.46 -27.99 15.12
N GLY A 35 30.42 -27.18 14.95
CA GLY A 35 30.33 -26.23 13.84
C GLY A 35 29.01 -25.46 13.76
N VAL A 36 28.96 -24.49 12.86
CA VAL A 36 27.76 -23.69 12.54
C VAL A 36 27.23 -24.11 11.17
N ARG A 37 25.92 -24.34 11.04
CA ARG A 37 25.23 -24.78 9.82
C ARG A 37 23.97 -23.95 9.57
N HIS A 38 23.47 -24.01 8.33
CA HIS A 38 22.21 -23.41 7.86
C HIS A 38 21.97 -21.94 8.30
N PRO A 39 22.78 -20.97 7.83
CA PRO A 39 22.51 -19.56 8.09
C PRO A 39 21.16 -19.14 7.48
N ARG A 40 20.30 -18.51 8.27
CA ARG A 40 18.97 -17.99 7.89
C ARG A 40 18.92 -16.47 8.04
N GLN A 41 17.91 -15.84 7.43
CA GLN A 41 17.66 -14.40 7.58
C GLN A 41 17.35 -14.05 9.05
N GLY A 42 17.74 -12.85 9.49
CA GLY A 42 17.48 -12.36 10.86
C GLY A 42 18.48 -12.83 11.93
N GLY A 43 19.68 -13.25 11.52
CA GLY A 43 20.77 -13.65 12.42
C GLY A 43 20.57 -15.04 13.04
N ILE A 44 19.75 -15.89 12.44
CA ILE A 44 19.46 -17.24 12.92
C ILE A 44 20.45 -18.22 12.32
N VAL A 45 21.12 -19.00 13.16
CA VAL A 45 22.11 -20.02 12.76
C VAL A 45 21.93 -21.29 13.59
N ASP A 46 22.14 -22.46 12.98
CA ASP A 46 22.13 -23.73 13.70
C ASP A 46 23.54 -24.05 14.18
N VAL A 47 23.69 -24.35 15.46
CA VAL A 47 24.94 -24.78 16.06
C VAL A 47 24.88 -26.28 16.34
N VAL A 48 25.88 -27.01 15.83
CA VAL A 48 26.01 -28.46 16.00
C VAL A 48 26.79 -28.72 17.28
N ASP A 49 26.20 -29.47 18.21
CA ASP A 49 26.93 -29.92 19.40
C ASP A 49 27.82 -31.16 19.12
N ALA A 50 28.60 -31.56 20.12
CA ALA A 50 29.47 -32.74 20.05
C ALA A 50 28.70 -34.06 19.81
N GLU A 51 27.42 -34.12 20.19
CA GLU A 51 26.54 -35.27 19.97
C GLU A 51 25.79 -35.21 18.63
N GLY A 52 26.02 -34.19 17.80
CA GLY A 52 25.38 -34.00 16.50
C GLY A 52 23.96 -33.40 16.55
N ARG A 53 23.50 -32.91 17.71
CA ARG A 53 22.22 -32.19 17.84
C ARG A 53 22.37 -30.76 17.35
N LEU A 54 21.30 -30.25 16.74
CA LEU A 54 21.23 -28.89 16.21
C LEU A 54 20.52 -27.97 17.20
N HIS A 55 21.21 -26.91 17.60
CA HIS A 55 20.68 -25.84 18.46
C HIS A 55 20.48 -24.58 17.64
N GLU A 56 19.24 -24.10 17.55
CA GLU A 56 18.97 -22.83 16.88
C GLU A 56 19.41 -21.66 17.78
N LEU A 57 20.36 -20.87 17.29
CA LEU A 57 20.78 -19.63 17.95
C LEU A 57 20.36 -18.43 17.10
N ARG A 58 19.80 -17.41 17.76
CA ARG A 58 19.54 -16.10 17.16
C ARG A 58 20.56 -15.09 17.67
N ILE A 59 21.48 -14.69 16.81
CA ILE A 59 22.49 -13.68 17.11
C ILE A 59 21.92 -12.31 16.75
N GLN A 60 21.70 -11.48 17.76
CA GLN A 60 21.26 -10.10 17.55
C GLN A 60 22.47 -9.20 17.28
N LEU A 61 22.73 -8.93 16.00
CA LEU A 61 23.77 -7.98 15.55
C LEU A 61 23.21 -6.60 15.21
N GLU A 62 21.90 -6.42 15.26
CA GLU A 62 21.20 -5.18 14.92
C GLU A 62 20.07 -4.95 15.94
N PRO A 63 19.76 -3.69 16.30
CA PRO A 63 18.61 -3.41 17.17
C PRO A 63 17.30 -3.90 16.55
N ARG A 64 16.39 -4.41 17.40
CA ARG A 64 15.02 -4.77 16.98
C ARG A 64 14.17 -3.52 16.86
N SER A 65 14.40 -2.54 17.74
CA SER A 65 13.72 -1.25 17.68
C SER A 65 14.24 -0.41 16.51
N PRO A 66 13.37 0.00 15.56
CA PRO A 66 13.78 0.83 14.43
C PRO A 66 14.28 2.21 14.88
N HIS A 67 13.82 2.70 16.04
CA HIS A 67 14.29 3.97 16.60
C HIS A 67 15.74 3.86 17.10
N VAL A 68 16.04 2.82 17.88
CA VAL A 68 17.39 2.53 18.38
C VAL A 68 18.36 2.36 17.22
N ARG A 69 17.93 1.64 16.17
CA ARG A 69 18.69 1.50 14.92
C ARG A 69 19.01 2.86 14.30
N LYS A 70 18.01 3.72 14.07
CA LYS A 70 18.22 5.06 13.51
C LYS A 70 19.23 5.88 14.32
N ILE A 71 19.13 5.87 15.65
CA ILE A 71 20.08 6.59 16.53
C ILE A 71 21.51 6.08 16.36
N LEU A 72 21.70 4.77 16.37
CA LEU A 72 23.03 4.18 16.20
C LEU A 72 23.58 4.42 14.80
N ASP A 73 22.75 4.33 13.76
CA ASP A 73 23.14 4.63 12.37
C ASP A 73 23.55 6.10 12.20
N VAL A 74 22.84 7.02 12.87
CA VAL A 74 23.21 8.44 12.95
C VAL A 74 24.59 8.58 13.61
N CYS A 75 24.80 8.06 14.82
CA CYS A 75 26.10 8.12 15.48
C CYS A 75 27.24 7.47 14.68
N ARG A 76 26.96 6.38 13.95
CA ARG A 76 27.90 5.67 13.08
C ARG A 76 28.22 6.47 11.80
N SER A 77 27.25 7.21 11.27
CA SER A 77 27.37 7.92 10.00
C SER A 77 28.07 9.29 10.12
N ILE A 78 27.96 9.96 11.27
CA ILE A 78 28.55 11.29 11.51
C ILE A 78 30.06 11.23 11.80
N LEU A 79 30.54 10.08 12.28
CA LEU A 79 31.94 9.90 12.61
C LEU A 79 32.69 9.11 11.52
N PRO A 80 34.03 9.27 11.40
CA PRO A 80 34.85 8.40 10.56
C PRO A 80 34.59 6.92 10.88
N HIS A 81 34.59 6.06 9.84
CA HIS A 81 34.10 4.69 9.92
C HIS A 81 34.60 3.90 11.15
N ALA A 82 35.91 3.97 11.44
CA ALA A 82 36.49 3.29 12.60
C ALA A 82 35.89 3.75 13.95
N LEU A 83 35.64 5.05 14.13
CA LEU A 83 35.07 5.60 15.36
C LEU A 83 33.56 5.34 15.45
N GLY A 84 32.87 5.28 14.32
CA GLY A 84 31.45 4.93 14.25
C GLY A 84 31.17 3.50 14.70
N GLU A 85 31.96 2.52 14.23
CA GLU A 85 31.84 1.12 14.68
C GLU A 85 32.06 0.96 16.18
N HIS A 86 32.94 1.78 16.77
CA HIS A 86 33.21 1.74 18.20
C HIS A 86 31.98 2.13 19.03
N ILE A 87 31.18 3.10 18.59
CA ILE A 87 29.93 3.45 19.28
C ILE A 87 28.94 2.27 19.25
N PHE A 88 28.85 1.59 18.10
CA PHE A 88 28.01 0.39 17.98
C PHE A 88 28.46 -0.75 18.90
N ALA A 89 29.78 -1.00 18.99
CA ALA A 89 30.34 -1.95 19.95
C ALA A 89 30.04 -1.53 21.41
N GLY A 90 30.05 -0.23 21.70
CA GLY A 90 29.64 0.35 22.98
C GLY A 90 28.22 -0.03 23.36
N TRP A 91 27.27 0.05 22.41
CA TRP A 91 25.89 -0.37 22.65
C TRP A 91 25.78 -1.86 22.99
N LEU A 92 26.50 -2.73 22.28
CA LEU A 92 26.53 -4.17 22.57
C LEU A 92 27.08 -4.46 23.97
N HIS A 93 28.11 -3.74 24.42
CA HIS A 93 28.66 -3.87 25.77
C HIS A 93 27.68 -3.36 26.84
N CYS A 94 26.94 -2.28 26.58
CA CYS A 94 25.87 -1.80 27.47
C CYS A 94 24.74 -2.85 27.58
N MET A 95 24.33 -3.47 26.47
CA MET A 95 23.35 -4.56 26.44
C MET A 95 23.83 -5.77 27.28
N GLN A 96 25.11 -6.15 27.16
CA GLN A 96 25.70 -7.23 27.94
C GLN A 96 25.78 -6.91 29.44
N TRP A 97 26.15 -5.67 29.78
CA TRP A 97 26.21 -5.19 31.16
C TRP A 97 24.83 -5.19 31.81
N MET A 98 23.80 -4.71 31.11
CA MET A 98 22.41 -4.76 31.58
C MET A 98 21.91 -6.20 31.75
N GLY A 99 22.25 -7.12 30.85
CA GLY A 99 21.89 -8.53 31.00
C GLY A 99 22.52 -9.22 32.21
N SER A 100 23.62 -8.66 32.74
CA SER A 100 24.34 -9.17 33.92
C SER A 100 23.83 -8.56 35.23
N ASN A 101 23.28 -7.34 35.18
CA ASN A 101 22.66 -6.66 36.32
C ASN A 101 21.16 -6.95 36.32
N ALA A 102 20.71 -7.80 37.24
CA ALA A 102 19.39 -8.43 37.27
C ALA A 102 18.15 -7.50 37.43
N GLU A 103 18.23 -6.20 37.16
CA GLU A 103 17.06 -5.33 37.11
C GLU A 103 16.38 -5.40 35.73
N PRO A 104 15.10 -5.84 35.65
CA PRO A 104 14.38 -5.86 34.38
C PRO A 104 14.03 -4.41 33.97
N ALA A 105 14.76 -3.87 32.98
CA ALA A 105 14.32 -2.68 32.26
C ALA A 105 13.18 -3.05 31.30
N ILE A 106 12.18 -2.17 31.16
CA ILE A 106 11.02 -2.34 30.27
C ILE A 106 11.48 -2.46 28.80
N ASP A 107 12.46 -1.64 28.42
CA ASP A 107 13.12 -1.71 27.12
C ASP A 107 14.64 -1.70 27.29
N VAL A 108 15.24 -2.88 27.20
CA VAL A 108 16.69 -3.07 27.36
C VAL A 108 17.46 -2.39 26.23
N GLU A 109 16.94 -2.35 25.00
CA GLU A 109 17.64 -1.76 23.85
C GLU A 109 17.72 -0.24 23.96
N TRP A 110 16.61 0.38 24.35
CA TRP A 110 16.56 1.82 24.59
C TRP A 110 17.40 2.23 25.80
N SER A 111 17.24 1.54 26.93
CA SER A 111 18.03 1.81 28.14
C SER A 111 19.52 1.68 27.89
N ALA A 112 19.96 0.70 27.08
CA ALA A 112 21.36 0.56 26.69
C ALA A 112 21.86 1.75 25.85
N VAL A 113 21.05 2.28 24.93
CA VAL A 113 21.38 3.51 24.19
C VAL A 113 21.45 4.72 25.10
N ALA A 114 20.49 4.87 26.02
CA ALA A 114 20.49 5.97 26.98
C ALA A 114 21.76 5.95 27.85
N ILE A 115 22.14 4.78 28.37
CA ILE A 115 23.40 4.58 29.13
C ILE A 115 24.61 4.92 28.26
N LEU A 116 24.65 4.45 27.00
CA LEU A 116 25.74 4.72 26.08
C LEU A 116 25.90 6.23 25.80
N LEU A 117 24.81 6.92 25.47
CA LEU A 117 24.84 8.36 25.18
C LEU A 117 25.23 9.15 26.43
N LEU A 118 24.59 8.91 27.58
CA LEU A 118 24.92 9.61 28.82
C LEU A 118 26.38 9.36 29.24
N SER A 119 26.88 8.13 29.12
CA SER A 119 28.29 7.81 29.42
C SER A 119 29.28 8.43 28.43
N LEU A 120 28.92 8.53 27.14
CA LEU A 120 29.71 9.25 26.12
C LEU A 120 29.97 10.69 26.55
N PHE A 121 28.93 11.41 26.98
CA PHE A 121 29.05 12.81 27.42
C PHE A 121 29.66 12.97 28.81
N LEU A 122 29.30 12.13 29.79
CA LEU A 122 29.90 12.15 31.12
C LEU A 122 31.42 11.89 31.07
N SER A 123 31.87 11.04 30.14
CA SER A 123 33.30 10.76 29.97
C SER A 123 34.11 12.02 29.65
N LEU A 124 33.53 13.03 28.97
CA LEU A 124 34.21 14.28 28.60
C LEU A 124 34.73 15.06 29.81
N GLY A 125 34.13 14.87 30.99
CA GLY A 125 34.55 15.49 32.25
C GLY A 125 35.67 14.77 32.99
N ARG A 126 36.05 13.55 32.57
CA ARG A 126 37.14 12.79 33.22
C ARG A 126 38.51 13.29 32.74
N THR A 127 39.34 13.71 33.71
CA THR A 127 40.75 14.09 33.51
C THR A 127 41.72 13.01 34.00
N ASP A 128 41.31 12.20 34.99
CA ASP A 128 42.17 11.23 35.68
C ASP A 128 41.56 9.81 35.63
N SER A 129 42.41 8.79 35.69
CA SER A 129 42.03 7.36 35.75
C SER A 129 41.51 6.91 37.12
N LYS A 130 41.22 7.84 38.04
CA LYS A 130 40.67 7.47 39.35
C LYS A 130 39.24 6.95 39.15
N PRO A 131 38.86 5.82 39.78
CA PRO A 131 37.50 5.33 39.71
C PRO A 131 36.57 6.40 40.27
N LEU A 132 35.47 6.67 39.57
CA LEU A 132 34.38 7.48 40.13
C LEU A 132 34.00 6.83 41.47
N PRO A 133 33.76 7.59 42.54
CA PRO A 133 33.26 7.01 43.78
C PRO A 133 32.01 6.22 43.45
N ILE A 134 32.03 4.91 43.75
CA ILE A 134 30.88 4.02 43.56
C ILE A 134 29.70 4.74 44.21
N PRO A 135 28.61 5.05 43.48
CA PRO A 135 27.44 5.62 44.09
C PRO A 135 26.99 4.61 45.15
N ARG A 136 27.19 4.94 46.43
CA ARG A 136 26.56 4.20 47.50
C ARG A 136 25.07 4.48 47.35
N VAL A 137 24.35 3.60 46.66
CA VAL A 137 22.90 3.50 46.82
C VAL A 137 22.70 3.16 48.29
N SER A 138 22.51 4.19 49.11
CA SER A 138 22.00 3.95 50.45
C SER A 138 20.57 3.49 50.24
N HIS A 139 20.36 2.18 50.21
CA HIS A 139 19.11 1.63 50.73
C HIS A 139 19.06 2.01 52.21
N ARG A 140 18.77 3.29 52.51
CA ARG A 140 18.32 3.68 53.84
C ARG A 140 16.97 2.97 53.98
N LYS A 141 16.99 1.77 54.56
CA LYS A 141 15.84 1.22 55.30
C LYS A 141 15.55 2.21 56.42
N ARG A 142 14.84 3.29 56.09
CA ARG A 142 14.38 4.29 57.05
C ARG A 142 13.26 3.59 57.82
N ARG A 143 13.46 3.35 59.12
CA ARG A 143 12.42 2.80 60.01
C ARG A 143 11.13 3.60 59.83
N HIS A 144 10.05 2.90 59.51
CA HIS A 144 8.76 3.49 59.17
C HIS A 144 8.05 4.07 60.40
N ALA A 145 7.47 5.26 60.24
CA ALA A 145 6.45 5.76 61.14
C ALA A 145 5.10 5.12 60.74
N SER A 146 4.39 4.57 61.72
CA SER A 146 3.11 3.89 61.57
C SER A 146 2.02 4.87 61.10
N GLY A 147 1.57 4.73 59.84
CA GLY A 147 0.41 5.43 59.29
C GLY A 147 -0.15 4.67 58.07
N SER A 148 -1.38 4.16 58.21
CA SER A 148 -1.99 3.09 57.40
C SER A 148 -2.18 3.37 55.90
N PHE A 149 -2.01 4.60 55.43
CA PHE A 149 -2.16 4.96 54.00
C PHE A 149 -0.82 5.21 53.29
N SER A 150 0.22 5.59 54.02
CA SER A 150 1.56 5.82 53.44
C SER A 150 2.32 4.52 53.16
N SER A 151 1.97 3.43 53.85
CA SER A 151 2.68 2.15 53.71
C SER A 151 2.29 1.37 52.45
N ILE A 152 1.10 1.62 51.87
CA ILE A 152 0.65 0.90 50.66
C ILE A 152 1.31 1.47 49.41
N ARG A 153 1.45 2.81 49.31
CA ARG A 153 2.22 3.47 48.24
C ARG A 153 3.71 3.19 48.29
N GLN A 154 4.23 2.82 49.48
CA GLN A 154 5.63 2.45 49.68
C GLN A 154 5.88 0.93 49.50
N SER A 155 4.86 0.14 49.20
CA SER A 155 5.00 -1.28 48.88
C SER A 155 5.77 -1.47 47.58
N GLU A 156 6.65 -2.48 47.52
CA GLU A 156 7.36 -2.84 46.28
C GLU A 156 6.37 -3.19 45.16
N ASP A 157 5.23 -3.79 45.50
CA ASP A 157 4.17 -4.13 44.54
C ASP A 157 3.47 -2.89 43.98
N TRP A 158 3.28 -1.84 44.79
CA TRP A 158 2.67 -0.58 44.34
C TRP A 158 3.65 0.22 43.47
N ARG A 159 4.94 0.23 43.83
CA ARG A 159 6.00 0.80 42.98
C ARG A 159 6.12 0.05 41.66
N PHE A 160 6.03 -1.28 41.69
CA PHE A 160 6.02 -2.09 40.48
C PHE A 160 4.83 -1.73 39.60
N LEU A 161 3.63 -1.61 40.18
CA LEU A 161 2.40 -1.20 39.50
C LEU A 161 2.52 0.20 38.87
N GLU A 162 3.03 1.21 39.59
CA GLU A 162 3.25 2.56 39.04
C GLU A 162 4.34 2.59 37.95
N THR A 163 5.43 1.80 38.08
CA THR A 163 6.47 1.71 37.03
C THR A 163 6.04 0.92 35.79
N THR A 164 4.98 0.09 35.91
CA THR A 164 4.39 -0.68 34.81
C THR A 164 3.05 -0.14 34.35
N GLU A 165 2.63 1.01 34.88
CA GLU A 165 1.38 1.64 34.49
C GLU A 165 1.46 2.01 33.00
N ALA A 166 0.49 1.53 32.22
CA ALA A 166 0.46 1.79 30.80
C ALA A 166 0.31 3.30 30.58
N SER A 167 1.10 3.87 29.66
CA SER A 167 1.12 5.32 29.36
C SER A 167 -0.26 5.92 29.02
N ASN A 168 -1.24 5.08 28.73
CA ASN A 168 -2.62 5.41 28.37
C ASN A 168 -3.60 5.43 29.57
N SER A 169 -3.14 5.25 30.82
CA SER A 169 -3.99 5.23 32.02
C SER A 169 -4.23 6.61 32.64
N LEU A 170 -3.63 7.67 32.09
CA LEU A 170 -3.71 9.03 32.65
C LEU A 170 -5.08 9.67 32.44
N GLY A 171 -5.47 10.52 33.41
CA GLY A 171 -6.71 11.30 33.37
C GLY A 171 -6.74 12.40 32.30
N CYS A 172 -5.61 12.73 31.68
CA CYS A 172 -5.54 13.61 30.52
C CYS A 172 -4.55 13.06 29.48
N PRO A 173 -4.72 13.43 28.19
CA PRO A 173 -3.78 13.05 27.14
C PRO A 173 -2.35 13.49 27.46
N THR A 174 -1.40 12.58 27.32
CA THR A 174 0.03 12.78 27.63
C THR A 174 0.68 13.94 26.87
N TRP A 175 0.20 14.30 25.68
CA TRP A 175 0.71 15.47 24.94
C TRP A 175 0.45 16.79 25.68
N MET A 176 -0.58 16.86 26.53
CA MET A 176 -0.86 18.04 27.37
C MET A 176 0.15 18.23 28.49
N MET A 177 0.95 17.21 28.81
CA MET A 177 1.94 17.25 29.89
C MET A 177 3.26 17.93 29.50
N ASN A 178 3.39 18.43 28.26
CA ASN A 178 4.55 19.24 27.90
C ASN A 178 4.41 20.67 28.43
N GLY A 179 5.53 21.35 28.68
CA GLY A 179 5.50 22.74 29.17
C GLY A 179 4.84 23.74 28.20
N GLY A 180 4.71 23.38 26.92
CA GLY A 180 4.00 24.19 25.93
C GLY A 180 2.46 24.16 26.05
N TRP A 181 1.89 23.14 26.70
CA TRP A 181 0.46 22.96 26.93
C TRP A 181 0.06 23.11 28.40
N GLU A 182 1.01 23.48 29.27
CA GLU A 182 0.78 23.72 30.70
C GLU A 182 -0.40 24.68 30.95
N TRP A 183 -0.51 25.73 30.11
CA TRP A 183 -1.62 26.69 30.14
C TRP A 183 -3.02 26.08 29.91
N ALA A 184 -3.10 24.92 29.24
CA ALA A 184 -4.36 24.21 28.99
C ALA A 184 -4.77 23.31 30.17
N LEU A 185 -3.85 23.07 31.12
CA LEU A 185 -4.08 22.30 32.35
C LEU A 185 -4.28 23.19 33.59
N ASP A 186 -4.03 24.51 33.47
CA ASP A 186 -4.26 25.53 34.48
C ASP A 186 -5.77 25.67 34.80
N GLY A 187 -6.27 24.75 35.64
CA GLY A 187 -7.64 24.75 36.14
C GLY A 187 -8.09 23.45 36.82
N GLU A 188 -7.50 22.29 36.49
CA GLU A 188 -7.98 20.98 36.99
C GLU A 188 -6.92 20.13 37.73
N LEU A 189 -5.64 20.53 37.76
CA LEU A 189 -4.54 19.66 38.22
C LEU A 189 -3.72 20.13 39.42
N GLU A 190 -3.96 21.31 40.01
CA GLU A 190 -3.22 21.75 41.21
C GLU A 190 -3.31 20.73 42.38
N ASP A 191 -4.38 19.95 42.44
CA ASP A 191 -4.60 18.91 43.46
C ASP A 191 -4.06 17.50 43.09
N ALA A 192 -3.71 17.25 41.82
CA ALA A 192 -3.32 15.90 41.35
C ALA A 192 -1.82 15.72 41.04
N THR A 193 -1.12 16.76 40.56
CA THR A 193 0.33 16.70 40.31
C THR A 193 1.15 16.90 41.60
N SER A 194 0.65 17.68 42.56
CA SER A 194 1.37 17.99 43.79
C SER A 194 1.56 16.80 44.75
N LEU A 195 0.81 15.69 44.57
CA LEU A 195 0.83 14.52 45.47
C LEU A 195 1.50 13.26 44.87
N ALA A 196 1.95 13.30 43.61
CA ALA A 196 2.61 12.17 42.93
C ALA A 196 4.14 12.36 42.77
N ASP A 197 4.64 13.59 42.62
CA ASP A 197 6.03 13.84 42.20
C ASP A 197 7.12 13.82 43.28
N SER A 198 6.78 13.56 44.54
CA SER A 198 7.77 13.76 45.62
C SER A 198 8.71 12.58 45.90
N PHE A 199 8.54 11.38 45.29
CA PHE A 199 9.27 10.19 45.75
C PHE A 199 9.73 9.15 44.69
N LEU A 200 9.52 9.36 43.40
CA LEU A 200 9.97 8.44 42.34
C LEU A 200 11.14 9.01 41.55
N THR A 201 12.18 8.20 41.32
CA THR A 201 13.32 8.57 40.48
C THR A 201 12.90 8.54 39.02
N THR A 202 12.99 9.67 38.33
CA THR A 202 12.68 9.79 36.89
C THR A 202 13.58 8.88 36.05
N PHE A 203 13.14 8.54 34.83
CA PHE A 203 13.89 7.70 33.90
C PHE A 203 15.31 8.25 33.72
N ILE A 204 15.45 9.55 33.48
CA ILE A 204 16.76 10.19 33.35
C ILE A 204 17.61 10.03 34.61
N SER A 205 17.05 10.28 35.80
CA SER A 205 17.78 10.14 37.06
C SER A 205 18.32 8.71 37.25
N LYS A 206 17.50 7.70 36.93
CA LYS A 206 17.90 6.28 36.94
C LYS A 206 18.99 6.01 35.90
N HIS A 207 18.87 6.47 34.67
CA HIS A 207 19.84 6.20 33.60
C HIS A 207 21.15 6.97 33.74
N VAL A 208 21.14 8.15 34.38
CA VAL A 208 22.36 8.86 34.79
C VAL A 208 23.11 8.06 35.86
N SER A 209 22.41 7.46 36.82
CA SER A 209 23.03 6.58 37.81
C SER A 209 23.64 5.32 37.16
N PHE A 210 22.91 4.67 36.26
CA PHE A 210 23.40 3.52 35.49
C PHE A 210 24.57 3.87 34.59
N ALA A 211 24.59 5.06 33.97
CA ALA A 211 25.73 5.51 33.18
C ALA A 211 26.99 5.64 34.04
N LYS A 212 26.88 6.20 35.26
CA LYS A 212 28.01 6.29 36.20
C LYS A 212 28.48 4.90 36.66
N GLU A 213 27.56 3.99 36.97
CA GLU A 213 27.90 2.61 37.36
C GLU A 213 28.54 1.81 36.23
N TYR A 214 28.00 1.92 35.01
CA TYR A 214 28.55 1.29 33.81
C TYR A 214 29.98 1.77 33.57
N MET A 215 30.24 3.08 33.67
CA MET A 215 31.58 3.65 33.46
C MET A 215 32.65 3.15 34.45
N VAL A 216 32.26 2.68 35.64
CA VAL A 216 33.17 2.10 36.65
C VAL A 216 33.30 0.58 36.50
N SER A 217 32.38 -0.06 35.76
CA SER A 217 32.42 -1.50 35.53
C SER A 217 33.61 -1.93 34.66
N ALA A 218 33.97 -3.22 34.69
CA ALA A 218 35.04 -3.76 33.85
C ALA A 218 34.79 -3.50 32.35
N LEU A 219 33.54 -3.63 31.88
CA LEU A 219 33.17 -3.33 30.50
C LEU A 219 33.28 -1.82 30.20
N GLY A 220 32.88 -0.96 31.13
CA GLY A 220 33.02 0.50 30.98
C GLY A 220 34.47 0.98 30.97
N GLU A 221 35.36 0.39 31.77
CA GLU A 221 36.79 0.72 31.73
C GLU A 221 37.45 0.24 30.43
N THR A 222 37.02 -0.88 29.84
CA THR A 222 37.46 -1.26 28.48
C THR A 222 36.94 -0.33 27.40
N ALA A 223 35.82 0.35 27.63
CA ALA A 223 35.24 1.29 26.68
C ALA A 223 35.85 2.70 26.81
N PHE A 224 35.86 3.28 28.01
CA PHE A 224 36.22 4.69 28.28
C PHE A 224 37.55 4.90 29.02
N GLY A 225 38.22 3.84 29.46
CA GLY A 225 39.49 3.92 30.20
C GLY A 225 40.66 4.46 29.36
N SER A 226 41.88 4.39 29.91
CA SER A 226 43.10 4.92 29.27
C SER A 226 43.46 4.20 27.95
N ALA A 227 43.15 2.90 27.85
CA ALA A 227 43.28 2.11 26.63
C ALA A 227 41.92 1.81 25.97
N GLY A 228 40.90 2.63 26.27
CA GLY A 228 39.53 2.41 25.82
C GLY A 228 39.35 2.54 24.31
N TYR A 229 38.45 1.75 23.73
CA TYR A 229 38.16 1.82 22.30
C TYR A 229 37.22 2.99 21.94
N MET A 230 36.41 3.50 22.87
CA MET A 230 35.43 4.56 22.58
C MET A 230 36.11 5.85 22.11
N PRO A 231 35.44 6.63 21.23
CA PRO A 231 36.02 7.87 20.71
C PRO A 231 36.19 8.95 21.78
N THR A 232 35.47 8.87 22.90
CA THR A 232 35.61 9.77 24.05
C THR A 232 36.45 9.18 25.21
N SER A 233 37.17 8.09 24.97
CA SER A 233 38.06 7.44 25.96
C SER A 233 39.18 8.36 26.44
N LEU A 234 39.72 8.07 27.64
CA LEU A 234 40.79 8.86 28.27
C LEU A 234 42.09 8.87 27.45
N GLY A 235 42.34 7.86 26.62
CA GLY A 235 43.54 7.77 25.77
C GLY A 235 43.53 8.70 24.55
N LYS A 236 42.42 9.37 24.24
CA LYS A 236 42.30 10.29 23.10
C LYS A 236 42.55 11.74 23.51
N SER A 237 42.98 12.58 22.56
CA SER A 237 43.21 14.00 22.85
C SER A 237 41.91 14.71 23.27
N THR A 238 42.01 15.60 24.26
CA THR A 238 40.85 16.35 24.78
C THR A 238 40.07 17.09 23.70
N GLU A 239 40.76 17.64 22.69
CA GLU A 239 40.14 18.30 21.54
C GLU A 239 39.35 17.34 20.66
N SER A 240 39.90 16.17 20.34
CA SER A 240 39.20 15.13 19.56
C SER A 240 37.96 14.61 20.30
N ARG A 241 38.05 14.43 21.62
CA ARG A 241 36.92 13.96 22.44
C ARG A 241 35.78 14.98 22.44
N ARG A 242 36.11 16.26 22.60
CA ARG A 242 35.14 17.37 22.56
C ARG A 242 34.48 17.48 21.19
N LYS A 243 35.27 17.42 20.11
CA LYS A 243 34.75 17.45 18.74
C LYS A 243 33.74 16.31 18.50
N VAL A 244 34.10 15.08 18.87
CA VAL A 244 33.18 13.93 18.75
C VAL A 244 31.88 14.17 19.53
N GLY A 245 31.95 14.71 20.75
CA GLY A 245 30.76 15.04 21.53
C GLY A 245 29.85 16.04 20.82
N VAL A 246 30.43 17.10 20.23
CA VAL A 246 29.67 18.10 19.44
C VAL A 246 29.08 17.47 18.19
N ASP A 247 29.85 16.70 17.43
CA ASP A 247 29.41 16.08 16.18
C ASP A 247 28.25 15.09 16.43
N VAL A 248 28.37 14.24 17.47
CA VAL A 248 27.32 13.30 17.88
C VAL A 248 26.07 14.04 18.34
N PHE A 249 26.21 15.09 19.16
CA PHE A 249 25.06 15.90 19.56
C PHE A 249 24.37 16.52 18.34
N MET A 250 25.14 17.08 17.41
CA MET A 250 24.59 17.74 16.23
C MET A 250 23.80 16.80 15.34
N GLY A 251 24.29 15.60 15.05
CA GLY A 251 23.51 14.71 14.20
C GLY A 251 22.35 14.01 14.92
N LEU A 252 22.40 13.84 16.24
CA LEU A 252 21.20 13.46 17.01
C LEU A 252 20.15 14.59 17.02
N HIS A 253 20.58 15.84 17.08
CA HIS A 253 19.68 16.99 16.93
C HIS A 253 19.07 17.02 15.51
N LEU A 254 19.85 16.80 14.46
CA LEU A 254 19.32 16.68 13.09
C LEU A 254 18.33 15.52 12.93
N LEU A 255 18.49 14.44 13.69
CA LEU A 255 17.52 13.33 13.70
C LEU A 255 16.18 13.79 14.29
N LEU A 256 16.20 14.58 15.37
CA LEU A 256 14.99 15.18 15.93
C LEU A 256 14.33 16.14 14.93
N GLU A 257 15.12 16.92 14.18
CA GLU A 257 14.60 17.79 13.12
C GLU A 257 13.95 16.99 11.96
N GLU A 258 14.56 15.89 11.52
CA GLU A 258 13.96 14.99 10.52
C GLU A 258 12.63 14.40 10.99
N GLU A 259 12.53 14.04 12.27
CA GLU A 259 11.31 13.51 12.86
C GLU A 259 10.18 14.54 12.95
N LYS A 260 10.50 15.84 13.08
CA LYS A 260 9.50 16.92 12.99
C LYS A 260 8.80 16.95 11.64
N LEU A 261 9.45 16.49 10.56
CA LEU A 261 8.85 16.46 9.23
C LEU A 261 7.88 15.30 9.03
N ASP A 262 7.70 14.40 9.99
CA ASP A 262 6.84 13.21 9.88
C ASP A 262 5.78 13.14 10.98
N VAL A 263 4.52 13.39 10.65
CA VAL A 263 3.39 13.30 11.60
C VAL A 263 3.11 11.86 12.03
N MET A 264 3.54 10.86 11.25
CA MET A 264 3.41 9.45 11.61
C MET A 264 4.49 8.98 12.59
N THR A 265 5.45 9.84 12.94
CA THR A 265 6.38 9.55 14.03
C THR A 265 5.58 9.43 15.32
N PRO A 266 5.59 8.25 15.98
CA PRO A 266 4.87 8.11 17.24
C PRO A 266 5.49 9.06 18.27
N GLU A 267 4.64 9.89 18.88
CA GLU A 267 5.04 10.79 19.99
C GLU A 267 5.63 10.00 21.17
N PHE A 268 5.21 8.74 21.33
CA PHE A 268 5.65 7.84 22.38
C PHE A 268 6.38 6.65 21.77
N ARG A 269 7.69 6.59 21.99
CA ARG A 269 8.51 5.42 21.66
C ARG A 269 8.90 4.74 22.96
N SER A 270 8.99 3.41 22.91
CA SER A 270 9.41 2.59 24.04
C SER A 270 10.68 3.19 24.67
N PRO A 271 10.63 3.54 25.97
CA PRO A 271 9.78 2.99 27.02
C PRO A 271 8.60 3.90 27.43
N GLY A 272 8.31 4.98 26.69
CA GLY A 272 7.18 5.88 26.99
C GLY A 272 7.54 7.36 26.83
N ARG A 273 7.43 8.15 27.92
CA ARG A 273 7.65 9.61 27.95
C ARG A 273 9.13 10.04 27.84
N ALA A 274 10.05 9.09 28.03
CA ALA A 274 11.49 9.32 28.04
C ALA A 274 12.12 9.09 26.65
N ASP A 275 11.76 9.93 25.68
CA ASP A 275 12.26 9.84 24.31
C ASP A 275 13.70 10.41 24.17
N LEU A 276 14.22 10.43 22.93
CA LEU A 276 15.53 10.99 22.62
C LEU A 276 15.64 12.48 23.01
N ARG A 277 14.53 13.23 22.93
CA ARG A 277 14.49 14.66 23.29
C ARG A 277 14.81 14.85 24.77
N VAL A 278 14.30 13.99 25.65
CA VAL A 278 14.62 14.06 27.10
C VAL A 278 16.12 13.87 27.36
N ILE A 279 16.75 12.89 26.71
CA ILE A 279 18.20 12.64 26.83
C ILE A 279 19.01 13.82 26.29
N MET A 280 18.62 14.33 25.11
CA MET A 280 19.26 15.50 24.49
C MET A 280 19.12 16.76 25.33
N CYS A 281 18.00 16.93 26.02
CA CYS A 281 17.78 18.02 26.97
C CYS A 281 18.74 17.93 28.17
N GLN A 282 18.90 16.76 28.79
CA GLN A 282 19.86 16.56 29.88
C GLN A 282 21.31 16.84 29.43
N ILE A 283 21.68 16.39 28.22
CA ILE A 283 23.01 16.64 27.66
C ILE A 283 23.22 18.13 27.37
N ALA A 284 22.21 18.83 26.82
CA ALA A 284 22.27 20.27 26.59
C ALA A 284 22.46 21.06 27.90
N ARG A 285 21.80 20.65 28.99
CA ARG A 285 22.00 21.22 30.34
C ARG A 285 23.43 20.98 30.85
N TRP A 286 23.97 19.77 30.70
CA TRP A 286 25.35 19.44 31.05
C TRP A 286 26.40 20.26 30.29
N LEU A 287 26.14 20.54 29.00
CA LEU A 287 27.01 21.37 28.17
C LEU A 287 26.79 22.89 28.38
N LYS A 288 25.74 23.28 29.13
CA LYS A 288 25.31 24.66 29.36
C LYS A 288 24.90 25.38 28.07
N TRP A 289 24.27 24.64 27.16
CA TRP A 289 23.77 25.17 25.89
C TRP A 289 22.29 25.56 26.03
N HIS A 290 22.07 26.74 26.62
CA HIS A 290 20.73 27.21 27.01
C HIS A 290 19.73 27.31 25.84
N ASP A 291 20.20 27.68 24.64
CA ASP A 291 19.33 27.79 23.46
C ASP A 291 18.77 26.45 23.00
N PHE A 292 19.54 25.37 23.18
CA PHE A 292 19.10 24.01 22.86
C PHE A 292 18.23 23.45 23.98
N SER A 293 18.59 23.68 25.25
CA SER A 293 17.79 23.20 26.38
C SER A 293 16.38 23.81 26.37
N ALA A 294 16.25 25.11 26.07
CA ALA A 294 14.95 25.78 26.03
C ALA A 294 13.98 25.18 24.99
N ILE A 295 14.48 24.79 23.80
CA ILE A 295 13.64 24.14 22.77
C ILE A 295 13.18 22.76 23.23
N TYR A 296 14.11 21.98 23.78
CA TYR A 296 13.76 20.63 24.21
C TYR A 296 12.78 20.68 25.38
N GLU A 297 12.99 21.56 26.36
CA GLU A 297 12.09 21.76 27.51
C GLU A 297 10.65 22.06 27.10
N ALA A 298 10.45 22.84 26.04
CA ALA A 298 9.10 23.11 25.52
C ALA A 298 8.36 21.85 25.05
N GLY A 299 9.10 20.82 24.61
CA GLY A 299 8.54 19.58 24.05
C GLY A 299 8.79 18.32 24.87
N VAL A 300 9.41 18.42 26.05
CA VAL A 300 9.64 17.31 26.97
C VAL A 300 8.38 17.08 27.82
N GLN A 301 8.03 15.81 28.03
CA GLN A 301 6.83 15.38 28.78
C GLN A 301 7.18 14.65 30.10
N GLU A 302 8.47 14.62 30.47
CA GLU A 302 8.97 14.04 31.70
C GLU A 302 9.83 15.08 32.44
N ASP A 303 9.65 15.21 33.75
CA ASP A 303 10.44 16.14 34.54
C ASP A 303 11.92 15.75 34.60
N ILE A 304 12.77 16.70 34.22
CA ILE A 304 14.22 16.54 34.28
C ILE A 304 14.73 17.14 35.59
N ASP A 305 15.19 16.27 36.51
CA ASP A 305 15.70 16.66 37.82
C ASP A 305 16.96 17.54 37.69
N ARG A 306 16.83 18.81 38.09
CA ARG A 306 17.90 19.82 38.09
C ARG A 306 19.12 19.42 38.95
N ARG A 307 18.98 18.47 39.88
CA ARG A 307 20.11 17.97 40.70
C ARG A 307 21.21 17.36 39.85
N HIS A 308 20.86 16.77 38.71
CA HIS A 308 21.81 16.14 37.80
C HIS A 308 22.55 17.13 36.90
N ASP A 309 22.15 18.40 36.84
CA ASP A 309 22.80 19.41 35.99
C ASP A 309 24.26 19.67 36.37
N SER A 310 24.61 19.42 37.65
CA SER A 310 25.99 19.58 38.15
C SER A 310 26.89 18.36 37.93
N ASP A 311 26.35 17.25 37.40
CA ASP A 311 27.10 15.99 37.21
C ASP A 311 28.21 16.11 36.16
N LEU A 312 28.08 17.04 35.21
CA LEU A 312 29.12 17.37 34.25
C LEU A 312 29.44 18.87 34.31
N ASN A 313 30.68 19.19 34.67
CA ASN A 313 31.17 20.57 34.71
C ASN A 313 32.52 20.67 34.01
N LEU A 314 32.49 20.96 32.70
CA LEU A 314 33.69 21.06 31.88
C LEU A 314 34.43 22.38 32.13
N LYS A 315 35.74 22.32 32.38
CA LYS A 315 36.65 23.47 32.47
C LYS A 315 37.85 23.25 31.54
N PRO A 316 38.03 24.03 30.44
CA PRO A 316 37.13 25.06 29.90
C PRO A 316 35.87 24.46 29.26
N ALA A 317 34.78 25.23 29.21
CA ALA A 317 33.50 24.85 28.61
C ALA A 317 33.64 24.59 27.09
N ILE A 318 32.74 23.79 26.54
CA ILE A 318 32.63 23.58 25.08
C ILE A 318 31.68 24.66 24.54
N PRO A 319 32.11 25.51 23.58
CA PRO A 319 31.23 26.51 23.01
C PRO A 319 30.06 25.84 22.27
N PRO A 320 28.85 26.42 22.31
CA PRO A 320 27.73 25.92 21.52
C PRO A 320 28.06 26.03 20.01
N PRO A 321 27.50 25.14 19.18
CA PRO A 321 27.58 25.26 17.73
C PRO A 321 27.08 26.63 17.26
N PRO A 322 27.73 27.25 16.26
CA PRO A 322 27.42 28.62 15.82
C PRO A 322 26.05 28.75 15.13
N LEU A 323 25.53 27.64 14.62
CA LEU A 323 24.24 27.55 13.95
C LEU A 323 23.40 26.50 14.66
N ARG A 324 22.13 26.84 14.88
CA ARG A 324 21.11 25.95 15.43
C ARG A 324 20.15 25.55 14.29
N PRO A 325 20.26 24.33 13.76
CA PRO A 325 19.37 23.86 12.70
C PRO A 325 17.92 23.80 13.17
N ASP A 326 17.03 24.53 12.52
CA ASP A 326 15.58 24.34 12.65
C ASP A 326 15.03 24.10 11.25
N VAL A 327 14.48 22.91 11.01
CA VAL A 327 14.05 22.51 9.67
C VAL A 327 12.80 23.26 9.22
N ILE A 328 11.92 23.62 10.16
CA ILE A 328 10.66 24.31 9.86
C ILE A 328 10.96 25.77 9.55
N ASP A 329 11.79 26.43 10.36
CA ASP A 329 12.21 27.82 10.11
C ASP A 329 13.03 27.92 8.81
N TRP A 330 13.86 26.92 8.51
CA TRP A 330 14.56 26.84 7.24
C TRP A 330 13.60 26.69 6.05
N ILE A 331 12.65 25.76 6.11
CA ILE A 331 11.65 25.57 5.04
C ILE A 331 10.85 26.87 4.85
N GLN A 332 10.40 27.49 5.94
CA GLN A 332 9.68 28.76 5.92
C GLN A 332 10.50 29.87 5.26
N SER A 333 11.75 30.06 5.69
CA SER A 333 12.67 31.04 5.11
C SER A 333 12.88 30.81 3.61
N ARG A 334 12.99 29.54 3.19
CA ARG A 334 13.19 29.20 1.77
C ARG A 334 11.94 29.41 0.92
N LEU A 335 10.75 29.17 1.48
CA LEU A 335 9.47 29.42 0.81
C LEU A 335 9.17 30.92 0.72
N THR A 336 9.55 31.73 1.72
CA THR A 336 9.42 33.20 1.67
C THR A 336 10.46 33.88 0.77
N GLY A 337 11.46 33.13 0.30
CA GLY A 337 12.46 33.58 -0.66
C GLY A 337 13.82 33.96 -0.07
N ASP A 338 14.00 33.84 1.25
CA ASP A 338 15.31 34.02 1.88
C ASP A 338 16.20 32.77 1.68
N ARG A 339 17.32 32.98 0.97
CA ARG A 339 18.31 31.95 0.67
C ARG A 339 19.59 32.10 1.46
N ARG A 340 19.70 33.16 2.27
CA ARG A 340 20.89 33.46 3.06
C ARG A 340 21.04 32.53 4.25
N VAL A 341 19.95 31.88 4.68
CA VAL A 341 19.94 30.91 5.77
C VAL A 341 20.42 29.54 5.23
N PRO A 342 21.66 29.11 5.54
CA PRO A 342 22.11 27.76 5.24
C PRO A 342 21.48 26.77 6.22
N TYR A 343 21.20 25.56 5.74
CA TYR A 343 20.81 24.45 6.62
C TYR A 343 21.94 23.43 6.70
N ILE A 344 22.36 23.11 7.92
CA ILE A 344 23.43 22.15 8.17
C ILE A 344 22.88 20.74 7.92
N THR A 345 23.57 19.98 7.07
CA THR A 345 23.27 18.56 6.84
C THR A 345 24.27 17.66 7.57
N PRO A 346 23.96 16.36 7.75
CA PRO A 346 24.91 15.41 8.35
C PRO A 346 26.26 15.34 7.61
N ALA A 347 26.25 15.57 6.30
CA ALA A 347 27.46 15.70 5.49
C ALA A 347 28.33 16.88 5.94
N ASP A 348 27.72 18.02 6.28
CA ASP A 348 28.44 19.21 6.72
C ASP A 348 29.11 18.99 8.08
N VAL A 349 28.47 18.22 8.97
CA VAL A 349 29.05 17.81 10.26
C VAL A 349 30.24 16.87 10.05
N TYR A 350 30.07 15.81 9.24
CA TYR A 350 31.13 14.85 8.94
C TYR A 350 32.36 15.52 8.30
N TYR A 351 32.12 16.43 7.35
CA TYR A 351 33.16 17.10 6.57
C TYR A 351 33.60 18.46 7.15
N ALA A 352 33.18 18.82 8.38
CA ALA A 352 33.44 20.12 9.02
C ALA A 352 34.93 20.50 9.16
N GLY A 353 35.85 19.55 8.95
CA GLY A 353 37.30 19.78 8.95
C GLY A 353 38.02 19.33 7.67
N SER A 354 37.29 18.99 6.60
CA SER A 354 37.87 18.54 5.33
C SER A 354 37.77 19.65 4.27
N GLN A 355 38.83 19.83 3.46
CA GLN A 355 38.85 20.79 2.34
C GLN A 355 38.16 20.24 1.07
N LEU A 356 37.05 19.52 1.23
CA LEU A 356 36.31 18.96 0.10
C LEU A 356 35.34 19.99 -0.49
N SER A 357 35.18 19.94 -1.81
CA SER A 357 34.23 20.78 -2.54
C SER A 357 32.77 20.42 -2.22
N GLU A 358 31.86 21.39 -2.25
CA GLU A 358 30.41 21.13 -2.08
C GLU A 358 29.87 20.11 -3.09
N ALA A 359 30.45 20.05 -4.29
CA ALA A 359 30.07 19.08 -5.31
C ALA A 359 30.41 17.63 -4.93
N GLU A 360 31.52 17.43 -4.22
CA GLU A 360 31.95 16.11 -3.73
C GLU A 360 31.10 15.68 -2.55
N LYS A 361 30.76 16.62 -1.65
CA LYS A 361 29.82 16.38 -0.54
C LYS A 361 28.42 16.01 -1.06
N ALA A 362 27.98 16.61 -2.16
CA ALA A 362 26.67 16.35 -2.76
C ALA A 362 26.55 14.98 -3.46
N GLN A 363 27.67 14.32 -3.78
CA GLN A 363 27.68 12.97 -4.34
C GLN A 363 27.59 11.87 -3.27
N ASP A 364 27.83 12.22 -2.00
CA ASP A 364 27.80 11.27 -0.90
C ASP A 364 26.35 11.03 -0.43
N ARG A 365 25.81 9.87 -0.81
CA ARG A 365 24.40 9.49 -0.57
C ARG A 365 24.16 8.69 0.70
N ARG A 366 25.18 8.46 1.53
CA ARG A 366 25.09 7.60 2.72
C ARG A 366 24.03 8.03 3.74
N TRP A 367 23.62 9.31 3.72
CA TRP A 367 22.62 9.86 4.63
C TRP A 367 21.20 9.93 4.05
N GLU A 368 21.01 9.73 2.74
CA GLU A 368 19.68 9.75 2.11
C GLU A 368 18.71 8.72 2.74
N PRO A 369 19.13 7.49 3.13
CA PRO A 369 18.24 6.54 3.79
C PRO A 369 17.88 6.91 5.24
N ILE A 370 18.73 7.71 5.91
CA ILE A 370 18.56 8.06 7.33
C ILE A 370 17.74 9.36 7.47
N PHE A 371 17.96 10.32 6.56
CA PHE A 371 17.34 11.66 6.58
C PHE A 371 16.55 11.97 5.28
N PRO A 372 15.66 11.08 4.81
CA PRO A 372 15.05 11.20 3.50
C PRO A 372 14.29 12.52 3.27
N ARG A 373 13.53 13.02 4.25
CA ARG A 373 12.69 14.21 4.11
C ARG A 373 13.52 15.47 4.00
N THR A 374 14.53 15.63 4.85
CA THR A 374 15.49 16.73 4.78
C THR A 374 16.16 16.79 3.40
N PHE A 375 16.56 15.64 2.85
CA PHE A 375 17.15 15.58 1.51
C PHE A 375 16.14 15.83 0.38
N PHE A 376 14.89 15.41 0.51
CA PHE A 376 13.82 15.80 -0.42
C PHE A 376 13.65 17.32 -0.46
N PHE A 377 13.57 17.99 0.69
CA PHE A 377 13.47 19.45 0.72
C PHE A 377 14.74 20.15 0.21
N LYS A 378 15.93 19.61 0.50
CA LYS A 378 17.20 20.14 -0.03
C LYS A 378 17.21 20.10 -1.55
N GLN A 379 16.76 18.98 -2.13
CA GLN A 379 16.66 18.81 -3.59
C GLN A 379 15.54 19.66 -4.19
N PHE A 380 14.39 19.72 -3.54
CA PHE A 380 13.27 20.57 -3.93
C PHE A 380 13.69 22.04 -4.04
N PHE A 381 14.33 22.59 -3.01
CA PHE A 381 14.80 23.97 -3.01
C PHE A 381 15.97 24.24 -3.97
N LYS A 382 16.65 23.20 -4.48
CA LYS A 382 17.64 23.34 -5.57
C LYS A 382 16.97 23.68 -6.89
N TYR A 383 15.78 23.15 -7.14
CA TYR A 383 15.00 23.42 -8.35
C TYR A 383 14.18 24.72 -8.26
N MET A 384 13.81 25.12 -7.04
CA MET A 384 13.08 26.37 -6.81
C MET A 384 13.93 27.61 -7.15
N LYS A 385 13.30 28.61 -7.78
CA LYS A 385 13.76 29.99 -8.01
C LYS A 385 12.83 31.00 -7.30
N PRO A 386 13.24 32.26 -7.06
CA PRO A 386 12.35 33.25 -6.44
C PRO A 386 11.09 33.56 -7.26
N SER A 387 11.12 33.31 -8.58
CA SER A 387 10.01 33.53 -9.51
C SER A 387 9.32 32.23 -9.94
N THR A 388 9.33 31.20 -9.10
CA THR A 388 8.80 29.86 -9.47
C THR A 388 7.28 29.89 -9.54
N SER A 389 6.71 29.38 -10.62
CA SER A 389 5.26 29.20 -10.74
C SER A 389 4.77 27.94 -10.02
N ALA A 390 3.46 27.84 -9.74
CA ALA A 390 2.87 26.63 -9.15
C ALA A 390 3.19 25.36 -9.96
N VAL A 391 3.22 25.46 -11.29
CA VAL A 391 3.58 24.35 -12.19
C VAL A 391 5.01 23.87 -11.95
N GLN A 392 5.97 24.80 -11.93
CA GLN A 392 7.37 24.48 -11.69
C GLN A 392 7.60 23.93 -10.27
N MET A 393 6.78 24.37 -9.31
CA MET A 393 6.81 23.86 -7.95
C MET A 393 6.36 22.39 -7.89
N VAL A 394 5.28 22.03 -8.58
CA VAL A 394 4.83 20.62 -8.69
C VAL A 394 5.84 19.76 -9.45
N GLU A 395 6.45 20.27 -10.52
CA GLU A 395 7.54 19.59 -11.24
C GLU A 395 8.77 19.37 -10.34
N ALA A 396 9.15 20.38 -9.56
CA ALA A 396 10.22 20.29 -8.57
C ALA A 396 9.90 19.28 -7.46
N MET A 397 8.63 19.15 -7.02
CA MET A 397 8.23 18.13 -6.05
C MET A 397 8.50 16.72 -6.59
N ARG A 398 8.09 16.43 -7.83
CA ARG A 398 8.39 15.15 -8.48
C ARG A 398 9.88 14.93 -8.61
N ASP A 399 10.62 15.92 -9.10
CA ASP A 399 12.06 15.79 -9.37
C ASP A 399 12.89 15.67 -8.08
N ALA A 400 12.33 16.11 -6.94
CA ALA A 400 12.89 15.92 -5.62
C ALA A 400 12.51 14.57 -4.98
N GLY A 401 11.60 13.80 -5.58
CA GLY A 401 11.11 12.53 -5.02
C GLY A 401 9.97 12.67 -4.01
N ILE A 402 9.33 13.85 -3.92
CA ILE A 402 8.16 14.07 -3.06
C ILE A 402 6.94 13.44 -3.74
N THR A 403 6.48 12.33 -3.18
CA THR A 403 5.29 11.60 -3.65
C THR A 403 4.05 11.97 -2.83
N GLY A 404 2.85 11.61 -3.31
CA GLY A 404 1.60 11.80 -2.56
C GLY A 404 1.63 11.22 -1.15
N LEU A 405 2.25 10.04 -0.97
CA LEU A 405 2.42 9.41 0.34
C LEU A 405 3.30 10.24 1.28
N VAL A 406 4.35 10.87 0.74
CA VAL A 406 5.19 11.78 1.54
C VAL A 406 4.37 13.00 1.94
N LEU A 407 3.64 13.62 1.01
CA LEU A 407 2.79 14.78 1.28
C LEU A 407 1.79 14.52 2.41
N ASP A 408 1.13 13.36 2.42
CA ASP A 408 0.12 13.03 3.43
C ASP A 408 0.67 12.88 4.86
N THR A 409 1.98 12.73 5.00
CA THR A 409 2.65 12.56 6.30
C THR A 409 3.45 13.79 6.74
N LEU A 410 3.44 14.87 5.96
CA LEU A 410 4.10 16.13 6.32
C LEU A 410 3.23 16.93 7.31
N PRO A 411 3.84 17.69 8.23
CA PRO A 411 3.11 18.65 9.07
C PRO A 411 2.36 19.67 8.23
N GLU A 412 1.19 20.09 8.72
CA GLU A 412 0.30 21.04 8.03
C GLU A 412 1.03 22.33 7.63
N ALA A 413 1.91 22.84 8.50
CA ALA A 413 2.70 24.05 8.24
C ALA A 413 3.57 23.96 6.98
N VAL A 414 4.07 22.76 6.67
CA VAL A 414 4.91 22.49 5.49
C VAL A 414 4.05 22.04 4.31
N LEU A 415 2.97 21.31 4.58
CA LEU A 415 2.08 20.72 3.58
C LEU A 415 1.24 21.76 2.84
N VAL A 416 0.73 22.78 3.53
CA VAL A 416 -0.22 23.76 2.97
C VAL A 416 0.32 24.44 1.71
N PRO A 417 1.54 25.01 1.67
CA PRO A 417 2.09 25.62 0.46
C PRO A 417 2.26 24.64 -0.71
N LEU A 418 2.59 23.37 -0.43
CA LEU A 418 2.76 22.34 -1.45
C LEU A 418 1.39 21.93 -2.04
N ARG A 419 0.38 21.74 -1.19
CA ARG A 419 -0.98 21.43 -1.64
C ARG A 419 -1.66 22.59 -2.35
N ASP A 420 -1.36 23.83 -1.99
CA ASP A 420 -1.86 25.00 -2.70
C ASP A 420 -1.34 25.03 -4.16
N ALA A 421 -0.04 24.79 -4.36
CA ALA A 421 0.53 24.67 -5.70
C ALA A 421 -0.11 23.54 -6.53
N ILE A 422 -0.39 22.39 -5.90
CA ILE A 422 -1.11 21.27 -6.54
C ILE A 422 -2.54 21.69 -6.92
N SER A 423 -3.27 22.31 -5.99
CA SER A 423 -4.64 22.80 -6.19
C SER A 423 -4.73 23.78 -7.35
N LEU A 424 -3.78 24.72 -7.46
CA LEU A 424 -3.73 25.68 -8.56
C LEU A 424 -3.51 25.01 -9.93
N CYS A 425 -2.82 23.87 -9.98
CA CYS A 425 -2.57 23.15 -11.23
C CYS A 425 -3.65 22.14 -11.60
N GLN A 426 -4.49 21.71 -10.64
CA GLN A 426 -5.47 20.64 -10.83
C GLN A 426 -6.55 20.92 -11.89
N PRO A 427 -7.10 22.15 -12.02
CA PRO A 427 -8.09 22.47 -13.05
C PRO A 427 -7.52 22.40 -14.46
N HIS A 428 -6.28 22.88 -14.64
CA HIS A 428 -5.62 23.03 -15.94
C HIS A 428 -4.18 22.50 -15.91
N PRO A 429 -3.98 21.17 -15.80
CA PRO A 429 -2.64 20.60 -15.82
C PRO A 429 -1.97 20.82 -17.19
N PRO A 430 -0.69 21.19 -17.25
CA PRO A 430 0.07 21.29 -18.49
C PRO A 430 0.02 20.00 -19.32
N THR A 431 -0.07 20.15 -20.64
CA THR A 431 -0.15 19.01 -21.58
C THR A 431 1.15 18.20 -21.67
N SER A 432 2.28 18.78 -21.25
CA SER A 432 3.59 18.13 -21.20
C SER A 432 3.77 17.18 -20.01
N TRP A 433 2.80 17.11 -19.09
CA TRP A 433 2.95 16.36 -17.85
C TRP A 433 2.95 14.84 -18.05
N SER A 434 3.90 14.19 -17.36
CA SER A 434 4.00 12.74 -17.30
C SER A 434 2.86 12.15 -16.46
N LYS A 435 2.64 10.84 -16.61
CA LYS A 435 1.68 10.10 -15.78
C LYS A 435 1.88 10.36 -14.28
N ASP A 436 3.12 10.38 -13.82
CA ASP A 436 3.45 10.57 -12.40
C ASP A 436 3.06 11.97 -11.90
N LEU A 437 3.20 13.02 -12.72
CA LEU A 437 2.74 14.37 -12.38
C LEU A 437 1.21 14.46 -12.33
N LEU A 438 0.54 13.82 -13.30
CA LEU A 438 -0.92 13.74 -13.30
C LEU A 438 -1.44 12.96 -12.09
N GLU A 439 -0.72 11.93 -11.66
CA GLU A 439 -1.05 11.18 -10.44
C GLU A 439 -0.80 12.01 -9.17
N LEU A 440 0.28 12.79 -9.12
CA LEU A 440 0.59 13.71 -8.01
C LEU A 440 -0.49 14.80 -7.84
N VAL A 441 -1.09 15.27 -8.93
CA VAL A 441 -2.15 16.29 -8.94
C VAL A 441 -3.57 15.66 -8.91
N ASP A 442 -3.65 14.35 -8.67
CA ASP A 442 -4.91 13.60 -8.59
C ASP A 442 -5.80 13.71 -9.86
N ARG A 443 -5.15 13.79 -11.04
CA ARG A 443 -5.76 13.77 -12.38
C ARG A 443 -5.51 12.45 -13.10
N ARG A 444 -5.82 11.35 -12.40
CA ARG A 444 -5.70 9.98 -12.94
C ARG A 444 -6.64 9.75 -14.13
N ASP A 445 -7.75 10.47 -14.19
CA ASP A 445 -8.71 10.49 -15.31
C ASP A 445 -8.02 10.75 -16.66
N ILE A 446 -7.15 11.76 -16.73
CA ILE A 446 -6.41 12.10 -17.97
C ILE A 446 -5.45 10.97 -18.34
N SER A 447 -4.74 10.40 -17.35
CA SER A 447 -3.79 9.31 -17.60
C SER A 447 -4.44 8.04 -18.18
N LEU A 448 -5.70 7.78 -17.80
CA LEU A 448 -6.49 6.65 -18.31
C LEU A 448 -6.90 6.85 -19.77
N ILE A 449 -7.13 8.10 -20.19
CA ILE A 449 -7.45 8.42 -21.59
C ILE A 449 -6.20 8.30 -22.47
N LEU A 450 -5.04 8.74 -21.97
CA LEU A 450 -3.79 8.76 -22.73
C LEU A 450 -3.12 7.39 -22.91
N THR A 451 -3.54 6.35 -22.17
CA THR A 451 -2.98 5.00 -22.28
C THR A 451 -3.84 4.09 -23.17
N PRO A 452 -3.52 3.93 -24.47
CA PRO A 452 -4.29 3.05 -25.35
C PRO A 452 -4.24 1.60 -24.85
N GLY A 453 -5.40 0.95 -24.77
CA GLY A 453 -5.53 -0.47 -24.40
C GLY A 453 -5.84 -0.76 -22.92
N LYS A 454 -5.65 0.21 -22.01
CA LYS A 454 -6.12 0.09 -20.62
C LYS A 454 -7.48 0.75 -20.47
N ARG A 455 -8.51 0.14 -21.08
CA ARG A 455 -9.88 0.46 -20.68
C ARG A 455 -9.98 0.19 -19.18
N PRO A 456 -10.60 1.08 -18.39
CA PRO A 456 -10.89 0.76 -17.01
C PRO A 456 -11.57 -0.61 -16.99
N LYS A 457 -11.13 -1.54 -16.14
CA LYS A 457 -12.03 -2.62 -15.74
C LYS A 457 -13.26 -1.88 -15.24
N PRO A 458 -14.43 -1.99 -15.90
CA PRO A 458 -15.60 -1.36 -15.35
C PRO A 458 -15.74 -1.92 -13.95
N SER A 459 -15.66 -1.05 -12.94
CA SER A 459 -16.33 -1.34 -11.68
C SER A 459 -17.69 -1.82 -12.12
N ALA A 460 -18.07 -3.05 -11.77
CA ALA A 460 -19.39 -3.57 -12.04
C ALA A 460 -20.33 -2.45 -11.62
N SER A 461 -20.86 -1.72 -12.61
CA SER A 461 -21.80 -0.66 -12.34
C SER A 461 -22.84 -1.39 -11.54
N LYS A 462 -23.06 -1.00 -10.28
CA LYS A 462 -24.26 -1.41 -9.56
C LYS A 462 -25.36 -0.89 -10.47
N ILE A 463 -25.81 -1.76 -11.37
CA ILE A 463 -26.94 -1.52 -12.22
C ILE A 463 -27.99 -1.14 -11.19
N LEU A 464 -28.38 0.13 -11.17
CA LEU A 464 -29.56 0.53 -10.46
C LEU A 464 -30.64 -0.33 -11.08
N THR A 465 -30.95 -1.44 -10.40
CA THR A 465 -32.08 -2.29 -10.70
C THR A 465 -33.24 -1.32 -10.90
N PRO A 466 -33.96 -1.39 -12.03
CA PRO A 466 -35.12 -0.54 -12.24
C PRO A 466 -35.95 -0.60 -10.96
N THR A 467 -36.23 0.55 -10.36
CA THR A 467 -36.98 0.66 -9.09
C THR A 467 -38.41 0.11 -9.19
N HIS A 468 -38.81 -0.38 -10.37
CA HIS A 468 -40.08 -1.02 -10.66
C HIS A 468 -40.00 -2.56 -10.88
N ASN A 469 -38.83 -3.20 -10.72
CA ASN A 469 -38.75 -4.68 -10.74
C ASN A 469 -39.23 -5.33 -9.43
N ALA A 470 -39.63 -4.54 -8.42
CA ALA A 470 -40.07 -5.01 -7.11
C ALA A 470 -41.48 -5.63 -7.08
N THR A 471 -42.00 -6.13 -8.20
CA THR A 471 -43.34 -6.72 -8.29
C THR A 471 -43.37 -8.02 -9.10
N TRP A 472 -42.31 -8.82 -9.04
CA TRP A 472 -42.34 -10.14 -9.63
C TRP A 472 -42.71 -11.17 -8.56
N ASP A 473 -43.94 -11.66 -8.64
CA ASP A 473 -44.39 -12.83 -7.86
C ASP A 473 -43.46 -14.02 -8.16
N TYR A 474 -43.21 -14.87 -7.17
CA TYR A 474 -42.39 -16.09 -7.26
C TYR A 474 -42.74 -16.94 -8.49
N LYS A 475 -44.04 -16.97 -8.86
CA LYS A 475 -44.52 -17.67 -10.05
C LYS A 475 -44.04 -17.04 -11.37
N LEU A 476 -43.99 -15.71 -11.45
CA LEU A 476 -43.47 -14.97 -12.62
C LEU A 476 -41.94 -15.10 -12.72
N LEU A 477 -41.24 -15.14 -11.57
CA LEU A 477 -39.80 -15.45 -11.53
C LEU A 477 -39.51 -16.87 -12.01
N CYS A 478 -40.28 -17.87 -11.58
CA CYS A 478 -40.09 -19.24 -12.06
C CYS A 478 -40.42 -19.36 -13.55
N GLN A 479 -41.53 -18.75 -14.01
CA GLN A 479 -41.87 -18.71 -15.43
C GLN A 479 -40.82 -18.00 -16.28
N SER A 480 -40.24 -16.88 -15.81
CA SER A 480 -39.20 -16.21 -16.57
C SER A 480 -37.90 -16.97 -16.58
N VAL A 481 -37.53 -17.67 -15.51
CA VAL A 481 -36.35 -18.54 -15.47
C VAL A 481 -36.55 -19.73 -16.41
N ASP A 482 -37.76 -20.31 -16.47
CA ASP A 482 -38.11 -21.36 -17.42
C ASP A 482 -38.15 -20.84 -18.87
N GLU A 483 -38.64 -19.62 -19.12
CA GLU A 483 -38.60 -18.97 -20.44
C GLU A 483 -37.17 -18.61 -20.86
N SER A 484 -36.34 -18.12 -19.92
CA SER A 484 -34.92 -17.79 -20.12
C SER A 484 -34.09 -19.03 -20.43
N ASN A 485 -34.43 -20.17 -19.82
CA ASN A 485 -33.79 -21.45 -20.08
C ASN A 485 -34.26 -22.09 -21.40
N ASN A 486 -35.46 -21.76 -21.90
CA ASN A 486 -36.02 -22.29 -23.15
C ASN A 486 -35.79 -21.40 -24.39
N LEU A 487 -35.56 -20.09 -24.21
CA LEU A 487 -35.14 -19.17 -25.27
C LEU A 487 -33.63 -19.30 -25.45
N GLY A 488 -33.20 -20.18 -26.35
CA GLY A 488 -31.78 -20.43 -26.61
C GLY A 488 -30.98 -19.14 -26.81
N TYR A 489 -30.20 -18.74 -25.81
CA TYR A 489 -29.05 -17.82 -25.80
C TYR A 489 -29.13 -16.59 -26.74
N ASP A 490 -30.33 -16.11 -27.04
CA ASP A 490 -30.56 -15.04 -28.00
C ASP A 490 -30.54 -13.65 -27.35
N GLU A 491 -30.42 -13.63 -26.01
CA GLU A 491 -30.15 -12.45 -25.19
C GLU A 491 -28.70 -12.46 -24.63
N GLY A 492 -27.77 -13.05 -25.39
CA GLY A 492 -26.37 -13.16 -24.99
C GLY A 492 -25.71 -11.81 -24.66
N GLU A 493 -25.36 -11.64 -23.38
CA GLU A 493 -24.07 -11.10 -22.91
C GLU A 493 -23.53 -9.88 -23.67
N GLY A 494 -24.37 -8.87 -23.78
CA GLY A 494 -23.95 -7.49 -24.03
C GLY A 494 -24.19 -6.60 -22.82
N THR A 495 -24.19 -7.14 -21.58
CA THR A 495 -24.63 -6.43 -20.35
C THR A 495 -24.01 -5.03 -20.21
N GLU A 496 -22.74 -4.85 -20.58
CA GLU A 496 -22.07 -3.56 -20.59
C GLU A 496 -22.59 -2.61 -21.67
N ARG A 497 -22.73 -3.07 -22.92
CA ARG A 497 -23.33 -2.26 -24.00
C ARG A 497 -24.81 -1.99 -23.77
N GLN A 498 -25.52 -2.94 -23.17
CA GLN A 498 -26.89 -2.79 -22.71
C GLN A 498 -27.00 -1.75 -21.61
N ALA A 499 -26.03 -1.67 -20.69
CA ALA A 499 -25.97 -0.57 -19.72
C ALA A 499 -25.76 0.78 -20.41
N VAL A 500 -24.92 0.86 -21.45
CA VAL A 500 -24.75 2.08 -22.25
C VAL A 500 -26.05 2.45 -22.97
N ILE A 501 -26.72 1.49 -23.62
CA ILE A 501 -27.99 1.71 -24.32
C ILE A 501 -29.09 2.14 -23.35
N ARG A 502 -29.17 1.53 -22.16
CA ARG A 502 -30.07 1.97 -21.07
C ARG A 502 -29.71 3.36 -20.54
N SER A 503 -28.43 3.76 -20.60
CA SER A 503 -28.04 5.13 -20.23
C SER A 503 -28.48 6.15 -21.30
N LEU A 504 -28.47 5.75 -22.58
CA LEU A 504 -28.93 6.58 -23.70
C LEU A 504 -30.46 6.73 -23.70
N PHE A 505 -31.19 5.63 -23.51
CA PHE A 505 -32.66 5.58 -23.53
C PHE A 505 -33.22 5.27 -22.14
N LYS A 506 -32.82 6.06 -21.15
CA LYS A 506 -33.17 5.82 -19.73
C LYS A 506 -34.65 6.05 -19.39
N GLU A 507 -35.35 6.85 -20.19
CA GLU A 507 -36.69 7.36 -19.89
C GLU A 507 -37.82 6.53 -20.53
N ASP A 508 -37.48 5.58 -21.40
CA ASP A 508 -38.46 4.80 -22.14
C ASP A 508 -38.06 3.32 -22.30
N ARG A 509 -38.96 2.55 -22.91
CA ARG A 509 -38.79 1.11 -23.16
C ARG A 509 -38.55 0.79 -24.63
N ARG A 510 -38.08 1.76 -25.44
CA ARG A 510 -37.95 1.59 -26.91
C ARG A 510 -37.10 0.38 -27.28
N LEU A 511 -36.05 0.10 -26.50
CA LEU A 511 -35.23 -1.08 -26.74
C LEU A 511 -36.05 -2.36 -26.58
N ASN A 512 -36.78 -2.52 -25.47
CA ASN A 512 -37.63 -3.69 -25.24
C ASN A 512 -38.67 -3.86 -26.35
N GLU A 513 -39.35 -2.78 -26.74
CA GLU A 513 -40.33 -2.79 -27.83
C GLU A 513 -39.68 -3.18 -29.17
N ALA A 514 -38.50 -2.64 -29.49
CA ALA A 514 -37.77 -3.00 -30.71
C ALA A 514 -37.33 -4.48 -30.70
N GLN A 515 -36.91 -5.00 -29.56
CA GLN A 515 -36.55 -6.41 -29.39
C GLN A 515 -37.76 -7.33 -29.58
N ASP A 516 -38.93 -6.95 -29.04
CA ASP A 516 -40.18 -7.70 -29.20
C ASP A 516 -40.72 -7.63 -30.62
N LEU A 517 -40.63 -6.47 -31.27
CA LEU A 517 -40.96 -6.30 -32.70
C LEU A 517 -40.07 -7.16 -33.59
N LEU A 518 -38.78 -7.29 -33.27
CA LEU A 518 -37.80 -8.03 -34.07
C LEU A 518 -37.58 -9.49 -33.61
N SER A 519 -38.49 -10.02 -32.79
CA SER A 519 -38.49 -11.44 -32.41
C SER A 519 -38.87 -12.36 -33.57
N THR A 520 -38.09 -13.42 -33.77
CA THR A 520 -38.35 -14.49 -34.75
C THR A 520 -38.83 -15.80 -34.11
N ASN A 521 -38.72 -15.94 -32.79
CA ASN A 521 -38.97 -17.20 -32.06
C ASN A 521 -40.26 -17.16 -31.22
N LYS A 522 -40.76 -15.98 -30.86
CA LYS A 522 -42.03 -15.84 -30.13
C LYS A 522 -43.21 -15.99 -31.10
N ALA A 523 -44.22 -16.79 -30.72
CA ALA A 523 -45.47 -16.89 -31.46
C ALA A 523 -46.19 -15.53 -31.45
N ARG A 524 -46.63 -15.05 -32.62
CA ARG A 524 -47.30 -13.74 -32.74
C ARG A 524 -48.75 -13.85 -32.28
N LEU A 525 -49.20 -12.86 -31.52
CA LEU A 525 -50.59 -12.75 -31.12
C LEU A 525 -51.35 -11.90 -32.14
N VAL A 526 -52.44 -12.45 -32.67
CA VAL A 526 -53.18 -11.87 -33.79
C VAL A 526 -54.67 -11.91 -33.45
N ARG A 527 -55.42 -10.90 -33.84
CA ARG A 527 -56.88 -10.85 -33.66
C ARG A 527 -57.56 -11.02 -35.01
N LEU A 528 -58.50 -11.96 -35.08
CA LEU A 528 -59.43 -12.13 -36.19
C LEU A 528 -60.83 -12.35 -35.62
N ASP A 529 -61.65 -11.31 -35.69
CA ASP A 529 -63.02 -11.39 -35.17
C ASP A 529 -63.90 -12.26 -36.09
N PRO A 530 -64.67 -13.22 -35.54
CA PRO A 530 -65.53 -14.07 -36.34
C PRO A 530 -66.73 -13.28 -36.86
N ASP A 531 -66.96 -13.34 -38.18
CA ASP A 531 -68.18 -12.82 -38.79
C ASP A 531 -69.33 -13.83 -38.59
N PRO A 532 -70.51 -13.39 -38.10
CA PRO A 532 -71.66 -14.28 -37.94
C PRO A 532 -72.13 -14.98 -39.24
N SER A 533 -71.76 -14.44 -40.40
CA SER A 533 -72.09 -15.02 -41.71
C SER A 533 -71.17 -16.18 -42.12
N TRP A 534 -70.01 -16.34 -41.46
CA TRP A 534 -69.05 -17.38 -41.82
C TRP A 534 -69.34 -18.71 -41.11
N PRO A 535 -69.42 -19.84 -41.84
CA PRO A 535 -69.31 -21.14 -41.21
C PRO A 535 -67.91 -21.33 -40.61
N GLU A 536 -67.80 -22.23 -39.63
CA GLU A 536 -66.54 -22.51 -38.93
C GLU A 536 -65.40 -22.90 -39.87
N SER A 537 -65.71 -23.63 -40.95
CA SER A 537 -64.74 -24.00 -41.99
C SER A 537 -64.18 -22.78 -42.72
N GLU A 538 -65.01 -21.81 -43.08
CA GLU A 538 -64.59 -20.57 -43.74
C GLU A 538 -63.76 -19.70 -42.78
N TYR A 539 -64.17 -19.61 -41.51
CA TYR A 539 -63.39 -18.88 -40.51
C TYR A 539 -61.99 -19.49 -40.31
N LEU A 540 -61.86 -20.82 -40.29
CA LEU A 540 -60.57 -21.48 -40.21
C LEU A 540 -59.68 -21.18 -41.42
N GLU A 541 -60.23 -21.16 -42.64
CA GLU A 541 -59.47 -20.78 -43.83
C GLU A 541 -59.02 -19.31 -43.77
N LYS A 542 -59.87 -18.40 -43.27
CA LYS A 542 -59.49 -17.00 -43.02
C LYS A 542 -58.39 -16.87 -41.96
N GLN A 543 -58.42 -17.70 -40.92
CA GLN A 543 -57.32 -17.76 -39.94
C GLN A 543 -56.01 -18.20 -40.60
N LYS A 544 -56.03 -19.27 -41.41
CA LYS A 544 -54.84 -19.76 -42.13
C LYS A 544 -54.29 -18.72 -43.12
N GLU A 545 -55.16 -18.01 -43.83
CA GLU A 545 -54.78 -16.92 -44.74
C GLU A 545 -54.03 -15.81 -43.99
N LEU A 546 -54.58 -15.36 -42.85
CA LEU A 546 -53.96 -14.34 -42.02
C LEU A 546 -52.61 -14.79 -41.44
N VAL A 547 -52.53 -16.00 -40.90
CA VAL A 547 -51.29 -16.57 -40.36
C VAL A 547 -50.22 -16.69 -41.44
N THR A 548 -50.59 -17.11 -42.65
CA THR A 548 -49.67 -17.21 -43.80
C THR A 548 -49.08 -15.85 -44.17
N ARG A 549 -49.89 -14.79 -44.19
CA ARG A 549 -49.43 -13.42 -44.44
C ARG A 549 -48.44 -12.94 -43.36
N ILE A 550 -48.73 -13.23 -42.10
CA ILE A 550 -47.88 -12.83 -40.97
C ILE A 550 -46.58 -13.63 -40.98
N ALA A 551 -46.64 -14.93 -41.23
CA ALA A 551 -45.46 -15.79 -41.35
C ALA A 551 -44.51 -15.31 -42.47
N THR A 552 -45.06 -14.85 -43.60
CA THR A 552 -44.27 -14.23 -44.67
C THR A 552 -43.54 -12.97 -44.19
N GLY A 553 -44.21 -12.12 -43.40
CA GLY A 553 -43.60 -10.96 -42.77
C GLY A 553 -42.50 -11.32 -41.76
N THR A 554 -42.69 -12.40 -40.98
CA THR A 554 -41.71 -12.90 -40.01
C THR A 554 -40.39 -13.29 -40.68
N LEU A 555 -40.42 -13.81 -41.92
CA LEU A 555 -39.21 -14.16 -42.68
C LEU A 555 -38.34 -12.94 -43.07
N ALA A 556 -38.89 -11.72 -43.04
CA ALA A 556 -38.16 -10.48 -43.33
C ALA A 556 -37.50 -9.83 -42.10
N ILE A 557 -37.91 -10.22 -40.89
CA ILE A 557 -37.39 -9.70 -39.61
C ILE A 557 -35.86 -9.79 -39.45
N PRO A 558 -35.16 -10.87 -39.88
CA PRO A 558 -33.75 -11.05 -39.56
C PRO A 558 -32.85 -9.89 -40.00
N ALA A 559 -33.18 -9.17 -41.07
CA ALA A 559 -32.40 -8.01 -41.52
C ALA A 559 -32.42 -6.88 -40.48
N GLY A 560 -33.59 -6.53 -39.94
CA GLY A 560 -33.71 -5.53 -38.86
C GLY A 560 -33.07 -6.02 -37.57
N ARG A 561 -33.22 -7.31 -37.26
CA ARG A 561 -32.58 -7.95 -36.10
C ARG A 561 -31.04 -7.86 -36.17
N ALA A 562 -30.45 -8.07 -37.34
CA ALA A 562 -29.01 -7.95 -37.55
C ALA A 562 -28.50 -6.55 -37.21
N LEU A 563 -29.22 -5.52 -37.63
CA LEU A 563 -28.89 -4.12 -37.35
C LEU A 563 -29.00 -3.79 -35.86
N LEU A 564 -30.06 -4.27 -35.20
CA LEU A 564 -30.27 -4.04 -33.77
C LEU A 564 -29.15 -4.66 -32.91
N TYR A 565 -28.68 -5.85 -33.27
CA TYR A 565 -27.71 -6.62 -32.49
C TYR A 565 -26.28 -6.57 -33.03
N TYR A 566 -26.00 -5.74 -34.04
CA TYR A 566 -24.70 -5.68 -34.71
C TYR A 566 -23.55 -5.48 -33.72
N SER A 567 -22.51 -6.32 -33.83
CA SER A 567 -21.30 -6.28 -33.01
C SER A 567 -21.54 -6.27 -31.49
N LEU A 568 -22.63 -6.87 -30.99
CA LEU A 568 -22.96 -6.88 -29.56
C LEU A 568 -22.30 -8.04 -28.78
N ARG A 569 -21.98 -9.17 -29.41
CA ARG A 569 -21.61 -10.43 -28.74
C ARG A 569 -20.12 -10.78 -28.86
N HIS A 570 -19.59 -11.38 -27.79
CA HIS A 570 -18.29 -12.06 -27.75
C HIS A 570 -18.53 -13.53 -27.38
N PRO A 571 -18.58 -14.45 -28.35
CA PRO A 571 -18.95 -15.83 -28.09
C PRO A 571 -17.87 -16.56 -27.28
N LEU A 572 -18.31 -17.50 -26.42
CA LEU A 572 -17.42 -18.43 -25.75
C LEU A 572 -16.93 -19.48 -26.76
N ILE A 573 -15.61 -19.52 -26.98
CA ILE A 573 -14.99 -20.42 -27.98
C ILE A 573 -15.19 -21.90 -27.63
N THR A 574 -15.48 -22.22 -26.37
CA THR A 574 -15.75 -23.59 -25.89
C THR A 574 -17.18 -24.08 -26.15
N GLN A 575 -18.07 -23.23 -26.66
CA GLN A 575 -19.49 -23.55 -26.84
C GLN A 575 -19.95 -23.44 -28.29
N LYS A 576 -20.96 -24.24 -28.66
CA LYS A 576 -21.60 -24.15 -29.97
C LYS A 576 -22.47 -22.91 -30.01
N PHE A 577 -22.28 -22.09 -31.03
CA PHE A 577 -23.06 -20.91 -31.32
C PHE A 577 -24.43 -21.32 -31.87
N HIS A 578 -25.47 -21.12 -31.06
CA HIS A 578 -26.82 -21.48 -31.43
C HIS A 578 -27.42 -20.45 -32.40
N ILE A 579 -27.90 -20.91 -33.56
CA ILE A 579 -28.64 -20.09 -34.52
C ILE A 579 -30.09 -20.56 -34.51
N GLY A 580 -30.98 -19.73 -33.94
CA GLY A 580 -32.41 -20.01 -33.81
C GLY A 580 -33.12 -20.18 -35.16
N GLY A 581 -34.26 -20.87 -35.13
CA GLY A 581 -35.16 -21.04 -36.27
C GLY A 581 -36.21 -19.91 -36.38
N PHE A 582 -37.34 -20.22 -37.02
CA PHE A 582 -38.52 -19.36 -37.01
C PHE A 582 -39.65 -20.06 -36.29
N ASN A 583 -40.39 -19.30 -35.49
CA ASN A 583 -41.72 -19.69 -35.06
C ASN A 583 -42.76 -18.99 -35.94
N LEU A 584 -43.34 -19.75 -36.87
CA LEU A 584 -44.34 -19.25 -37.81
C LEU A 584 -45.78 -19.44 -37.32
N ASN A 585 -45.95 -20.00 -36.11
CA ASN A 585 -47.26 -20.19 -35.52
C ASN A 585 -47.76 -18.87 -34.93
N CYS A 586 -49.06 -18.64 -35.04
CA CYS A 586 -49.73 -17.50 -34.44
C CYS A 586 -50.82 -17.95 -33.48
N ILE A 587 -51.04 -17.17 -32.43
CA ILE A 587 -52.15 -17.35 -31.50
C ILE A 587 -53.26 -16.38 -31.93
N VAL A 588 -54.39 -16.93 -32.38
CA VAL A 588 -55.52 -16.14 -32.89
C VAL A 588 -56.53 -15.87 -31.76
N LYS A 589 -56.86 -14.61 -31.53
CA LYS A 589 -57.91 -14.13 -30.62
C LYS A 589 -59.20 -13.82 -31.40
N PRO A 590 -60.39 -14.03 -30.82
CA PRO A 590 -60.65 -14.29 -29.39
C PRO A 590 -60.54 -15.76 -28.94
N THR A 591 -60.56 -16.73 -29.86
CA THR A 591 -60.60 -18.18 -29.53
C THR A 591 -59.35 -18.73 -28.85
N ASN A 592 -58.25 -17.95 -28.85
CA ASN A 592 -56.96 -18.31 -28.28
C ASN A 592 -56.37 -19.61 -28.86
N THR A 593 -56.68 -19.88 -30.14
CA THR A 593 -56.24 -21.09 -30.84
C THR A 593 -54.88 -20.84 -31.50
N THR A 594 -53.97 -21.81 -31.42
CA THR A 594 -52.69 -21.75 -32.14
C THR A 594 -52.92 -22.28 -33.56
N VAL A 595 -52.71 -21.41 -34.54
CA VAL A 595 -52.86 -21.73 -35.96
C VAL A 595 -51.46 -21.70 -36.60
N GLY A 596 -51.11 -22.78 -37.28
CA GLY A 596 -49.85 -22.92 -38.00
C GLY A 596 -49.99 -22.68 -39.50
N VAL A 597 -48.86 -22.51 -40.17
CA VAL A 597 -48.79 -22.39 -41.63
C VAL A 597 -48.92 -23.74 -42.33
N ASP A 598 -49.42 -23.73 -43.57
CA ASP A 598 -49.38 -24.90 -44.44
C ASP A 598 -47.93 -25.21 -44.85
N LYS A 599 -47.45 -26.40 -44.45
CA LYS A 599 -46.08 -26.85 -44.72
C LYS A 599 -45.76 -26.94 -46.21
N ALA A 600 -46.75 -27.13 -47.08
CA ALA A 600 -46.54 -27.19 -48.54
C ALA A 600 -46.19 -25.81 -49.14
N GLN A 601 -46.62 -24.73 -48.49
CA GLN A 601 -46.31 -23.35 -48.89
C GLN A 601 -44.96 -22.88 -48.37
N PHE A 602 -44.48 -23.43 -47.25
CA PHE A 602 -43.23 -23.07 -46.57
C PHE A 602 -42.17 -24.19 -46.66
N SER A 603 -42.07 -24.86 -47.81
CA SER A 603 -41.00 -25.83 -48.08
C SER A 603 -39.62 -25.16 -48.01
N GLU A 604 -38.59 -25.90 -47.61
CA GLU A 604 -37.23 -25.35 -47.39
C GLU A 604 -36.68 -24.59 -48.60
N GLU A 605 -36.98 -25.04 -49.82
CA GLU A 605 -36.61 -24.35 -51.07
C GLU A 605 -37.28 -22.99 -51.23
N LYS A 606 -38.53 -22.83 -50.78
CA LYS A 606 -39.31 -21.59 -50.95
C LYS A 606 -38.94 -20.53 -49.90
N VAL A 607 -38.47 -20.96 -48.73
CA VAL A 607 -38.14 -20.06 -47.60
C VAL A 607 -36.66 -20.05 -47.22
N CYS A 608 -35.81 -20.63 -48.08
CA CYS A 608 -34.36 -20.75 -47.88
C CYS A 608 -33.68 -19.41 -47.53
N TRP A 609 -34.08 -18.31 -48.18
CA TRP A 609 -33.56 -16.96 -47.92
C TRP A 609 -33.87 -16.44 -46.53
N GLY A 610 -35.05 -16.74 -45.97
CA GLY A 610 -35.38 -16.36 -44.60
C GLY A 610 -34.42 -17.01 -43.61
N PHE A 611 -34.17 -18.32 -43.77
CA PHE A 611 -33.21 -19.04 -42.93
C PHE A 611 -31.76 -18.58 -43.16
N PHE A 612 -31.40 -18.24 -44.39
CA PHE A 612 -30.10 -17.64 -44.69
C PHE A 612 -29.93 -16.31 -43.95
N HIS A 613 -30.89 -15.38 -44.04
CA HIS A 613 -30.84 -14.09 -43.33
C HIS A 613 -30.82 -14.26 -41.81
N GLN A 614 -31.49 -15.27 -41.26
CA GLN A 614 -31.41 -15.61 -39.83
C GLN A 614 -29.98 -15.96 -39.41
N GLY A 615 -29.26 -16.72 -40.25
CA GLY A 615 -27.85 -17.01 -40.07
C GLY A 615 -26.96 -15.77 -40.11
N VAL A 616 -27.20 -14.91 -41.10
CA VAL A 616 -26.47 -13.64 -41.26
C VAL A 616 -26.67 -12.76 -40.02
N ALA A 617 -27.91 -12.62 -39.54
CA ALA A 617 -28.23 -11.83 -38.36
C ALA A 617 -27.51 -12.33 -37.11
N ALA A 618 -27.46 -13.65 -36.90
CA ALA A 618 -26.78 -14.24 -35.77
C ALA A 618 -25.26 -14.05 -35.83
N GLY A 619 -24.66 -14.15 -37.03
CA GLY A 619 -23.22 -13.94 -37.21
C GLY A 619 -22.80 -12.47 -37.10
N LEU A 620 -23.62 -11.53 -37.62
CA LEU A 620 -23.34 -10.08 -37.54
C LEU A 620 -23.44 -9.55 -36.11
N ALA A 621 -24.13 -10.28 -35.23
CA ALA A 621 -24.13 -9.98 -33.81
C ALA A 621 -22.76 -10.18 -33.15
N ILE A 622 -21.88 -11.00 -33.72
CA ILE A 622 -20.51 -11.20 -33.21
C ILE A 622 -19.67 -9.96 -33.51
N SER A 623 -18.94 -9.47 -32.52
CA SER A 623 -18.05 -8.32 -32.69
C SER A 623 -16.87 -8.64 -33.61
N PRO A 624 -16.45 -7.71 -34.51
CA PRO A 624 -15.18 -7.82 -35.23
C PRO A 624 -13.95 -7.87 -34.30
N GLN A 625 -14.08 -7.40 -33.05
CA GLN A 625 -13.01 -7.45 -32.05
C GLN A 625 -12.97 -8.78 -31.26
N ALA A 626 -13.94 -9.68 -31.48
CA ALA A 626 -13.97 -10.98 -30.81
C ALA A 626 -12.73 -11.81 -31.17
N GLN A 627 -12.06 -12.33 -30.13
CA GLN A 627 -10.83 -13.10 -30.26
C GLN A 627 -11.13 -14.60 -30.26
N GLY A 628 -10.29 -15.40 -30.92
CA GLY A 628 -10.37 -16.86 -30.90
C GLY A 628 -11.38 -17.49 -31.86
N ILE A 629 -11.94 -16.70 -32.79
CA ILE A 629 -12.76 -17.21 -33.90
C ILE A 629 -11.82 -17.71 -34.99
N ASP A 630 -11.39 -18.96 -34.84
CA ASP A 630 -10.44 -19.60 -35.74
C ASP A 630 -11.12 -20.65 -36.63
N THR A 631 -10.30 -21.27 -37.49
CA THR A 631 -10.74 -22.37 -38.37
C THR A 631 -11.42 -23.50 -37.57
N SER A 632 -10.89 -23.82 -36.39
CA SER A 632 -11.37 -24.90 -35.53
C SER A 632 -12.76 -24.59 -34.99
N TRP A 633 -12.97 -23.36 -34.50
CA TRP A 633 -14.25 -22.91 -33.97
C TRP A 633 -15.33 -22.85 -35.05
N ILE A 634 -15.00 -22.38 -36.26
CA ILE A 634 -15.95 -22.35 -37.38
C ILE A 634 -16.38 -23.77 -37.76
N LEU A 635 -15.45 -24.73 -37.80
CA LEU A 635 -15.75 -26.14 -38.05
C LEU A 635 -16.55 -26.79 -36.92
N TYR A 636 -16.26 -26.43 -35.67
CA TYR A 636 -17.00 -26.90 -34.49
C TYR A 636 -18.49 -26.51 -34.54
N ASN A 637 -18.78 -25.35 -35.14
CA ASN A 637 -20.14 -24.83 -35.36
C ASN A 637 -20.80 -25.36 -36.63
N LYS A 638 -20.11 -26.16 -37.45
CA LYS A 638 -20.70 -26.74 -38.66
C LYS A 638 -21.89 -27.64 -38.27
N PRO A 639 -23.07 -27.48 -38.90
CA PRO A 639 -24.17 -28.43 -38.74
C PRO A 639 -23.75 -29.81 -39.25
N GLY A 640 -24.27 -30.86 -38.61
CA GLY A 640 -23.81 -32.27 -38.70
C GLY A 640 -23.55 -32.82 -40.12
N GLN A 641 -24.38 -33.76 -40.58
CA GLN A 641 -24.19 -34.36 -41.91
C GLN A 641 -24.64 -33.42 -43.03
N ASP A 642 -25.78 -32.75 -42.88
CA ASP A 642 -26.33 -31.87 -43.92
C ASP A 642 -26.00 -30.39 -43.67
N LEU A 643 -25.55 -29.71 -44.73
CA LEU A 643 -25.42 -28.25 -44.72
C LEU A 643 -26.80 -27.62 -44.66
N ASN A 644 -26.98 -26.60 -43.83
CA ASN A 644 -28.24 -25.88 -43.71
C ASN A 644 -28.10 -24.42 -44.15
N ASN A 645 -29.22 -23.83 -44.56
CA ASN A 645 -29.29 -22.44 -45.02
C ASN A 645 -28.87 -21.43 -43.94
N ARG A 646 -29.12 -21.74 -42.66
CA ARG A 646 -28.72 -20.91 -41.51
C ARG A 646 -27.20 -20.78 -41.37
N HIS A 647 -26.47 -21.89 -41.45
CA HIS A 647 -25.01 -21.90 -41.37
C HIS A 647 -24.37 -21.21 -42.56
N ALA A 648 -24.98 -21.33 -43.74
CA ALA A 648 -24.53 -20.61 -44.93
C ALA A 648 -24.55 -19.08 -44.72
N GLY A 649 -25.63 -18.54 -44.15
CA GLY A 649 -25.72 -17.12 -43.81
C GLY A 649 -24.75 -16.72 -42.70
N PHE A 650 -24.53 -17.60 -41.72
CA PHE A 650 -23.56 -17.37 -40.66
C PHE A 650 -22.13 -17.21 -41.20
N LEU A 651 -21.72 -18.02 -42.19
CA LEU A 651 -20.42 -17.88 -42.86
C LEU A 651 -20.28 -16.52 -43.56
N LEU A 652 -21.31 -16.05 -44.26
CA LEU A 652 -21.30 -14.72 -44.86
C LEU A 652 -21.03 -13.63 -43.82
N ALA A 653 -21.76 -13.68 -42.71
CA ALA A 653 -21.61 -12.70 -41.64
C ALA A 653 -20.23 -12.72 -40.96
N LEU A 654 -19.65 -13.90 -40.74
CA LEU A 654 -18.26 -13.99 -40.29
C LEU A 654 -17.29 -13.33 -41.27
N GLY A 655 -17.55 -13.49 -42.57
CA GLY A 655 -16.76 -12.85 -43.63
C GLY A 655 -16.88 -11.33 -43.63
N LEU A 656 -18.11 -10.80 -43.47
CA LEU A 656 -18.37 -9.36 -43.34
C LEU A 656 -17.71 -8.76 -42.09
N ASN A 657 -17.62 -9.52 -41.00
CA ASN A 657 -16.91 -9.11 -39.78
C ASN A 657 -15.38 -9.27 -39.85
N GLY A 658 -14.85 -9.83 -40.94
CA GLY A 658 -13.41 -10.05 -41.14
C GLY A 658 -12.84 -11.33 -40.52
N HIS A 659 -13.67 -12.17 -39.89
CA HIS A 659 -13.26 -13.39 -39.21
C HIS A 659 -12.90 -14.54 -40.16
N LEU A 660 -13.22 -14.43 -41.46
CA LEU A 660 -12.81 -15.44 -42.46
C LEU A 660 -11.39 -15.22 -43.01
N LYS A 661 -10.72 -14.12 -42.66
CA LYS A 661 -9.36 -13.83 -43.15
C LYS A 661 -8.34 -14.87 -42.69
N ASP A 662 -8.45 -15.29 -41.44
CA ASP A 662 -7.51 -16.23 -40.79
C ASP A 662 -7.93 -17.71 -40.96
N VAL A 663 -8.94 -17.98 -41.79
CA VAL A 663 -9.44 -19.34 -42.03
C VAL A 663 -8.55 -20.10 -43.00
N ALA A 664 -8.24 -21.35 -42.67
CA ALA A 664 -7.47 -22.22 -43.54
C ALA A 664 -8.21 -22.47 -44.86
N LYS A 665 -7.54 -22.21 -45.99
CA LYS A 665 -8.12 -22.27 -47.34
C LYS A 665 -8.77 -23.61 -47.69
N TRP A 666 -8.26 -24.73 -47.16
CA TRP A 666 -8.86 -26.06 -47.36
C TRP A 666 -10.27 -26.20 -46.78
N VAL A 667 -10.60 -25.44 -45.73
CA VAL A 667 -11.93 -25.43 -45.14
C VAL A 667 -12.96 -24.85 -46.09
N ALA A 668 -12.58 -23.86 -46.91
CA ALA A 668 -13.45 -23.34 -47.95
C ALA A 668 -13.81 -24.44 -48.97
N PHE A 669 -12.83 -25.24 -49.42
CA PHE A 669 -13.08 -26.39 -50.31
C PHE A 669 -14.01 -27.43 -49.67
N LYS A 670 -13.86 -27.71 -48.36
CA LYS A 670 -14.74 -28.62 -47.63
C LYS A 670 -16.21 -28.16 -47.64
N TYR A 671 -16.45 -26.86 -47.56
CA TYR A 671 -17.80 -26.28 -47.62
C TYR A 671 -18.37 -26.21 -49.04
N LEU A 672 -17.52 -26.12 -50.07
CA LEU A 672 -17.94 -26.06 -51.48
C LEU A 672 -18.17 -27.44 -52.11
N THR A 673 -17.48 -28.48 -51.64
CA THR A 673 -17.58 -29.85 -52.19
C THR A 673 -19.01 -30.41 -52.26
N PRO A 674 -19.88 -30.21 -51.24
CA PRO A 674 -21.26 -30.71 -51.27
C PRO A 674 -22.18 -30.01 -52.28
N LYS A 675 -21.72 -28.93 -52.93
CA LYS A 675 -22.49 -28.13 -53.92
C LYS A 675 -23.83 -27.59 -53.40
N HIS A 676 -23.92 -27.31 -52.11
CA HIS A 676 -25.08 -26.65 -51.53
C HIS A 676 -25.08 -25.16 -51.93
N THR A 677 -26.10 -24.74 -52.68
CA THR A 677 -26.17 -23.40 -53.32
C THR A 677 -26.00 -22.26 -52.33
N MET A 678 -26.77 -22.25 -51.22
CA MET A 678 -26.70 -21.17 -50.23
C MET A 678 -25.33 -21.09 -49.55
N THR A 679 -24.71 -22.22 -49.24
CA THR A 679 -23.38 -22.26 -48.62
C THR A 679 -22.32 -21.70 -49.56
N SER A 680 -22.43 -22.00 -50.86
CA SER A 680 -21.53 -21.46 -51.88
C SER A 680 -21.66 -19.94 -51.96
N ILE A 681 -22.89 -19.40 -52.01
CA ILE A 681 -23.15 -17.96 -52.03
C ILE A 681 -22.56 -17.28 -50.77
N GLY A 682 -22.92 -17.79 -49.59
CA GLY A 682 -22.53 -17.15 -48.34
C GLY A 682 -21.02 -17.17 -48.11
N LEU A 683 -20.35 -18.28 -48.42
CA LEU A 683 -18.90 -18.40 -48.23
C LEU A 683 -18.12 -17.56 -49.23
N LEU A 684 -18.46 -17.59 -50.52
CA LEU A 684 -17.73 -16.83 -51.54
C LEU A 684 -17.86 -15.32 -51.32
N LEU A 685 -19.07 -14.84 -51.02
CA LEU A 685 -19.29 -13.43 -50.67
C LEU A 685 -18.57 -13.06 -49.37
N GLY A 686 -18.60 -13.93 -48.36
CA GLY A 686 -17.91 -13.70 -47.09
C GLY A 686 -16.39 -13.61 -47.24
N LEU A 687 -15.78 -14.52 -48.01
CA LEU A 687 -14.35 -14.49 -48.33
C LEU A 687 -13.99 -13.24 -49.14
N ALA A 688 -14.75 -12.91 -50.18
CA ALA A 688 -14.53 -11.69 -50.96
C ALA A 688 -14.61 -10.43 -50.09
N ALA A 689 -15.55 -10.36 -49.15
CA ALA A 689 -15.68 -9.26 -48.20
C ALA A 689 -14.49 -9.18 -47.22
N SER A 690 -14.03 -10.30 -46.68
CA SER A 690 -12.86 -10.35 -45.79
C SER A 690 -11.57 -9.92 -46.48
N TYR A 691 -11.45 -10.16 -47.79
CA TYR A 691 -10.30 -9.83 -48.62
C TYR A 691 -10.52 -8.58 -49.49
N MET A 692 -11.50 -7.75 -49.15
CA MET A 692 -11.86 -6.55 -49.91
C MET A 692 -10.63 -5.66 -50.17
N GLY A 693 -10.36 -5.35 -51.43
CA GLY A 693 -9.25 -4.48 -51.86
C GLY A 693 -7.85 -5.09 -51.80
N THR A 694 -7.72 -6.39 -51.50
CA THR A 694 -6.40 -7.04 -51.35
C THR A 694 -5.86 -7.70 -52.63
N MET A 695 -6.71 -7.98 -53.62
CA MET A 695 -6.34 -8.72 -54.84
C MET A 695 -5.68 -10.10 -54.57
N ASP A 696 -6.12 -10.82 -53.52
CA ASP A 696 -5.59 -12.16 -53.20
C ASP A 696 -5.84 -13.15 -54.36
N SER A 697 -4.76 -13.75 -54.87
CA SER A 697 -4.78 -14.62 -56.06
C SER A 697 -5.37 -16.01 -55.83
N LEU A 698 -5.60 -16.41 -54.59
CA LEU A 698 -6.22 -17.69 -54.25
C LEU A 698 -7.74 -17.56 -54.06
N ILE A 699 -8.21 -16.35 -53.74
CA ILE A 699 -9.64 -16.03 -53.66
C ILE A 699 -10.20 -15.60 -55.02
N THR A 700 -9.38 -14.92 -55.84
CA THR A 700 -9.66 -14.59 -57.26
C THR A 700 -9.61 -15.84 -58.12
#